data_AF-A0A178WRA7-F1
#
_entry.id   AF-A0A178WRA7-F1
#
_cell.length_a   1.000
_cell.length_b   1.000
_cell.length_c   1.000
_cell.angle_alpha   90.00
_cell.angle_beta   90.00
_cell.angle_gamma   90.00
#
_symmetry.space_group_name_H-M   'P 1'
#
loop_
_entity.id
_entity.type
_entity.pdbx_description
1 polymer ?
#
loop_
_entity_poly.entity_id
_entity_poly.type
_entity_poly.pdbx_seq_one_letter_code
_entity_poly.pdbx_strand_id
1 'polypeptide(L)'
;MPDQPRRPGAGNPGPGDPAPGTRPTSGSGGTDAPNPGRDARSTAGGPESGGPDAPAPSGTSARDARYPASGSSPAGTPKSSGSSSGAAAPAAEGKHSESGSPNGPAQGELGADPAAGGAASARSGSAGSSVAAGGKAAPGDSAAARPDAAAGSSASGETLSPAAGGKRDPYDYPRDWEADVVLSDGGTVHLRPVVPSDADGLVALHGRLSDRTRYFRYFGAYPRIPPRDLERFSTVDHHDRVAFVALLGDDVVAVGRYERLDQGPSAEVAFVVDDKHQGRGLGSILLEHLAAAASECGLRRFVAEVLSENAAMVRVFRDAGYQVSRAIEEGVLHLEFDIDPTEESLAVARSREQAAEARSVHNLLHPGTVAVIGASADPTKVGHVAFANLLAADFAGAVYPVNPEHRSVRGVRAYPSVLDIPDPVDLALVAVPAEAVEAVLDACLAKGVKTLVIVSGGFAESGPLGLHAELRLVGEARAHGMRVVGPNALGVLNTAKDVRLNATLAPRLPKRGRTGFFCQSGALGTAILADAGSRGLGLSTFVSAGNRADVSGNDLLQYWETDPDTDLVLLYLESFGNPRKFARLARRLARSKPIVAVKSGRHAVRPQLAATSAEVDEASVQALFEQAGVVRVESLAQLFDTALVFAHQPLPAGPRIGIVGNSSAIGLLAADTARAEGLRLAFDPVDIGPQAGPDEFATAVREALDSPDTDALIAVFAPPVAIPGAAYARALREAVSEMKQSKPIVSTFLAAEGVPHELAVLSDDGVPTRGSIPSYSSPERAVNALARVVRYAAWRQRPQGTLVRPSGLHVEQAQEIVRELVPEDGSSTLLSDDDVVRLLSCYGVDVVPFRVAASESKAVAAAAELGYPVTLKAVDERLRGRPDFAGVRLDLVSEESVRVAYRDLCAVSGDEDVYVQQMAPKGLSCAIGLQDDPSFGTLVSFGLSGLVSTLLGDRAYRAVPLTDVDAATLIREPRTSPLLTGYRGDEPADLAALQDMVLRVAALAEDNPEVRSLTLDPILASPDGAFVANARLVVGAPPTRPDTGPRRLRHITPVDS
;
A
#
# COMPACT_ATOMS: atom_id res chain seq x y z
N MET A 1 -48.35 3.55 -24.72
CA MET A 1 -49.50 3.59 -23.79
C MET A 1 -50.39 2.39 -24.06
N PRO A 2 -51.00 1.77 -23.05
CA PRO A 2 -50.49 1.47 -21.70
C PRO A 2 -50.45 -0.09 -21.52
N ASP A 3 -50.17 -0.74 -20.38
CA ASP A 3 -49.97 -0.27 -18.99
C ASP A 3 -48.99 -1.21 -18.21
N GLN A 4 -48.73 -0.90 -16.93
CA GLN A 4 -47.64 -1.44 -16.09
C GLN A 4 -47.86 -2.82 -15.41
N PRO A 5 -46.78 -3.51 -14.99
CA PRO A 5 -46.81 -4.88 -14.42
C PRO A 5 -46.99 -4.95 -12.89
N ARG A 6 -47.21 -6.17 -12.35
CA ARG A 6 -47.23 -6.46 -10.90
C ARG A 6 -46.07 -7.39 -10.48
N ARG A 7 -45.48 -7.14 -9.32
CA ARG A 7 -44.51 -8.03 -8.63
C ARG A 7 -45.23 -9.22 -7.96
N PRO A 8 -44.54 -10.36 -7.84
CA PRO A 8 -44.17 -10.92 -6.53
C PRO A 8 -42.62 -10.99 -6.41
N GLY A 9 -42.00 -11.27 -5.27
CA GLY A 9 -42.52 -11.63 -3.94
C GLY A 9 -41.68 -12.77 -3.36
N ALA A 10 -40.66 -12.44 -2.55
CA ALA A 10 -39.68 -13.42 -2.07
C ALA A 10 -40.25 -14.34 -0.97
N GLY A 11 -39.92 -15.63 -1.01
CA GLY A 11 -40.32 -16.64 -0.03
C GLY A 11 -39.11 -17.35 0.58
N ASN A 12 -39.10 -17.45 1.92
CA ASN A 12 -38.08 -18.14 2.70
C ASN A 12 -38.65 -19.47 3.24
N PRO A 13 -38.00 -20.65 3.07
CA PRO A 13 -38.55 -21.93 3.51
C PRO A 13 -37.77 -22.60 4.66
N GLY A 14 -38.52 -23.08 5.67
CA GLY A 14 -38.08 -24.08 6.65
C GLY A 14 -38.87 -23.99 7.96
N PRO A 15 -38.84 -25.03 8.83
CA PRO A 15 -38.34 -26.40 8.64
C PRO A 15 -39.50 -27.43 8.54
N GLY A 16 -39.20 -28.73 8.55
CA GLY A 16 -40.20 -29.80 8.63
C GLY A 16 -39.66 -31.03 9.39
N ASP A 17 -40.52 -31.66 10.21
CA ASP A 17 -40.18 -32.73 11.15
C ASP A 17 -41.40 -33.68 11.33
N PRO A 18 -41.20 -35.00 11.43
CA PRO A 18 -42.24 -35.89 11.99
C PRO A 18 -41.73 -36.98 12.97
N ALA A 19 -42.45 -37.13 14.08
CA ALA A 19 -42.35 -38.20 15.09
C ALA A 19 -43.23 -39.44 14.67
N PRO A 20 -43.63 -40.45 15.51
CA PRO A 20 -43.45 -40.63 16.98
C PRO A 20 -43.24 -42.08 17.55
N GLY A 21 -43.07 -42.19 18.87
CA GLY A 21 -43.24 -43.41 19.69
C GLY A 21 -42.06 -43.70 20.65
N THR A 22 -42.19 -44.27 21.87
CA THR A 22 -43.32 -44.75 22.71
C THR A 22 -42.91 -44.74 24.22
N ARG A 23 -43.85 -44.82 25.17
CA ARG A 23 -43.63 -44.98 26.65
C ARG A 23 -44.13 -46.34 27.16
N PRO A 24 -43.59 -46.92 28.27
CA PRO A 24 -44.25 -46.81 29.59
C PRO A 24 -43.28 -46.56 30.79
N THR A 25 -43.55 -47.10 32.00
CA THR A 25 -43.26 -46.45 33.32
C THR A 25 -42.73 -47.36 34.46
N SER A 26 -42.42 -46.73 35.63
CA SER A 26 -42.00 -47.28 36.96
C SER A 26 -40.52 -47.69 37.11
N GLY A 27 -39.83 -47.54 38.25
CA GLY A 27 -40.14 -47.01 39.61
C GLY A 27 -38.85 -47.00 40.50
N SER A 28 -38.80 -46.70 41.81
CA SER A 28 -39.75 -46.10 42.78
C SER A 28 -39.14 -46.02 44.21
N GLY A 29 -39.24 -44.88 44.93
CA GLY A 29 -38.94 -44.72 46.38
C GLY A 29 -37.69 -43.86 46.73
N GLY A 30 -37.62 -43.11 47.85
CA GLY A 30 -38.65 -42.78 48.86
C GLY A 30 -38.05 -42.13 50.15
N THR A 31 -38.87 -41.38 50.92
CA THR A 31 -38.67 -40.90 52.34
C THR A 31 -37.42 -40.05 52.67
N ASP A 32 -37.42 -39.08 53.62
CA ASP A 32 -38.44 -38.56 54.54
C ASP A 32 -38.11 -37.10 54.97
N ALA A 33 -39.00 -36.43 55.72
CA ALA A 33 -38.74 -35.14 56.38
C ALA A 33 -38.45 -35.31 57.89
N PRO A 34 -37.85 -34.32 58.61
CA PRO A 34 -38.70 -33.33 59.29
C PRO A 34 -38.09 -31.92 59.58
N ASN A 35 -38.95 -31.03 60.08
CA ASN A 35 -38.72 -29.77 60.84
C ASN A 35 -39.48 -29.98 62.22
N PRO A 36 -39.31 -29.26 63.37
CA PRO A 36 -38.76 -27.89 63.54
C PRO A 36 -38.07 -27.45 64.88
N GLY A 37 -37.30 -26.35 64.82
CA GLY A 37 -37.39 -25.18 65.74
C GLY A 37 -36.77 -25.15 67.18
N ARG A 38 -36.73 -23.91 67.73
CA ARG A 38 -36.26 -23.44 69.09
C ARG A 38 -34.74 -23.32 69.29
N ASP A 39 -34.18 -22.49 70.18
CA ASP A 39 -34.68 -21.58 71.26
C ASP A 39 -34.15 -20.12 71.06
N ALA A 40 -34.80 -19.00 71.49
CA ALA A 40 -34.90 -18.35 72.83
C ALA A 40 -33.56 -17.77 73.39
N ARG A 41 -33.49 -16.65 74.16
CA ARG A 41 -34.49 -15.83 74.87
C ARG A 41 -33.91 -14.46 75.37
N SER A 42 -34.74 -13.38 75.48
CA SER A 42 -34.68 -12.24 76.49
C SER A 42 -33.41 -11.34 76.64
N THR A 43 -33.40 -10.06 77.09
CA THR A 43 -34.32 -8.89 77.30
C THR A 43 -33.46 -7.73 77.90
N ALA A 44 -33.80 -6.43 78.00
CA ALA A 44 -34.70 -5.48 77.29
C ALA A 44 -34.56 -4.08 77.99
N GLY A 45 -34.88 -2.94 77.32
CA GLY A 45 -34.90 -1.60 77.96
C GLY A 45 -35.27 -0.44 77.00
N GLY A 46 -36.03 0.55 77.48
CA GLY A 46 -36.48 1.77 76.75
C GLY A 46 -36.26 3.05 77.59
N PRO A 47 -37.06 4.14 77.47
CA PRO A 47 -38.34 4.31 76.74
C PRO A 47 -38.54 5.68 76.01
N GLU A 48 -39.77 5.92 75.50
CA GLU A 48 -40.44 7.24 75.22
C GLU A 48 -39.87 8.19 74.12
N SER A 49 -40.64 9.08 73.43
CA SER A 49 -42.08 9.13 73.05
C SER A 49 -42.38 10.29 72.06
N GLY A 50 -43.40 10.20 71.18
CA GLY A 50 -44.07 11.37 70.57
C GLY A 50 -44.15 11.48 69.02
N GLY A 51 -45.23 12.14 68.54
CA GLY A 51 -45.52 12.61 67.16
C GLY A 51 -46.54 13.78 67.24
N PRO A 52 -47.31 14.20 66.19
CA PRO A 52 -47.41 13.72 64.80
C PRO A 52 -47.50 14.88 63.73
N ASP A 53 -48.25 14.66 62.63
CA ASP A 53 -48.87 15.62 61.67
C ASP A 53 -48.11 16.20 60.43
N ALA A 54 -48.91 16.76 59.49
CA ALA A 54 -48.62 17.24 58.11
C ALA A 54 -49.41 18.58 57.85
N PRO A 55 -49.41 19.29 56.66
CA PRO A 55 -48.99 18.96 55.29
C PRO A 55 -48.21 20.10 54.51
N ALA A 56 -48.40 20.24 53.19
CA ALA A 56 -47.67 21.11 52.20
C ALA A 56 -48.31 22.54 52.02
N PRO A 57 -48.06 23.41 50.96
CA PRO A 57 -47.15 23.37 49.77
C PRO A 57 -46.51 24.73 49.24
N SER A 58 -45.75 24.67 48.13
CA SER A 58 -45.65 25.65 46.99
C SER A 58 -44.83 26.99 47.00
N GLY A 59 -44.31 27.39 45.82
CA GLY A 59 -43.88 28.76 45.38
C GLY A 59 -42.38 28.91 44.97
N THR A 60 -41.94 29.13 43.72
CA THR A 60 -41.94 30.33 42.80
C THR A 60 -41.19 31.59 43.30
N SER A 61 -40.42 32.38 42.51
CA SER A 61 -39.88 32.28 41.12
C SER A 61 -38.99 33.52 40.77
N ALA A 62 -38.29 33.49 39.61
CA ALA A 62 -37.91 34.68 38.77
C ALA A 62 -36.80 35.66 39.30
N ARG A 63 -36.09 36.50 38.50
CA ARG A 63 -36.04 36.73 37.03
C ARG A 63 -34.77 37.49 36.54
N ASP A 64 -34.56 37.46 35.22
CA ASP A 64 -33.74 38.28 34.29
C ASP A 64 -33.22 39.69 34.67
N ALA A 65 -31.97 40.00 34.25
CA ALA A 65 -31.58 41.16 33.40
C ALA A 65 -30.05 41.10 33.08
N ARG A 66 -29.59 40.77 31.86
CA ARG A 66 -29.36 41.63 30.67
C ARG A 66 -28.36 42.79 30.81
N TYR A 67 -27.16 42.60 30.21
CA TYR A 67 -26.41 43.55 29.31
C TYR A 67 -26.09 45.01 29.79
N PRO A 68 -25.24 45.80 29.07
CA PRO A 68 -24.29 45.48 28.00
C PRO A 68 -22.85 46.04 28.20
N ALA A 69 -21.98 45.77 27.20
CA ALA A 69 -20.98 46.71 26.64
C ALA A 69 -19.77 47.17 27.51
N SER A 70 -18.64 47.61 26.93
CA SER A 70 -18.07 47.40 25.58
C SER A 70 -16.64 47.95 25.50
N GLY A 71 -15.71 47.21 24.87
CA GLY A 71 -14.39 47.71 24.48
C GLY A 71 -13.42 48.00 25.64
N SER A 72 -12.15 48.31 25.39
CA SER A 72 -11.42 48.25 24.11
C SER A 72 -9.91 48.12 24.36
N SER A 73 -9.20 47.45 23.47
CA SER A 73 -7.73 47.50 23.35
C SER A 73 -7.24 48.95 23.15
N PRO A 74 -5.98 49.31 23.47
CA PRO A 74 -4.85 48.85 22.65
C PRO A 74 -3.55 48.47 23.42
N ALA A 75 -2.56 48.04 22.64
CA ALA A 75 -1.25 47.55 23.07
C ALA A 75 -0.35 48.57 23.80
N GLY A 76 0.63 48.06 24.56
CA GLY A 76 1.62 48.88 25.26
C GLY A 76 2.74 48.10 25.97
N THR A 77 3.60 47.39 25.22
CA THR A 77 4.90 46.93 25.76
C THR A 77 5.81 48.14 26.04
N PRO A 78 6.56 48.14 27.14
CA PRO A 78 8.01 47.99 26.95
C PRO A 78 8.75 47.12 27.99
N LYS A 79 9.96 46.76 27.58
CA LYS A 79 10.99 45.91 28.19
C LYS A 79 11.40 46.26 29.64
N SER A 80 11.86 45.22 30.34
CA SER A 80 12.94 45.24 31.37
C SER A 80 12.64 45.98 32.69
N SER A 81 13.17 45.59 33.85
CA SER A 81 14.48 44.99 34.11
C SER A 81 14.56 44.32 35.49
N GLY A 82 15.66 43.58 35.72
CA GLY A 82 16.08 43.03 37.02
C GLY A 82 15.29 41.82 37.53
N SER A 83 15.80 40.98 38.42
CA SER A 83 17.18 40.66 38.90
C SER A 83 17.03 39.90 40.22
N SER A 84 17.84 38.86 40.47
CA SER A 84 18.21 38.34 41.82
C SER A 84 17.09 37.87 42.78
N SER A 85 17.28 36.87 43.66
CA SER A 85 18.38 35.91 43.87
C SER A 85 18.02 34.90 44.97
N GLY A 86 18.62 33.69 44.92
CA GLY A 86 18.62 32.73 46.03
C GLY A 86 17.30 31.95 46.22
N ALA A 87 17.20 30.95 47.10
CA ALA A 87 18.18 30.20 47.91
C ALA A 87 17.44 28.94 48.47
N ALA A 88 18.02 27.84 48.97
CA ALA A 88 19.39 27.36 49.12
C ALA A 88 19.40 25.80 49.07
N ALA A 89 20.59 25.18 48.95
CA ALA A 89 20.79 23.76 49.29
C ALA A 89 21.10 23.57 50.80
N PRO A 90 21.28 22.34 51.31
CA PRO A 90 22.69 21.93 51.49
C PRO A 90 23.03 20.42 51.38
N ALA A 91 24.32 20.17 51.13
CA ALA A 91 25.12 18.97 51.46
C ALA A 91 24.83 17.64 50.69
N ALA A 92 25.82 16.76 50.43
CA ALA A 92 27.23 16.76 50.83
C ALA A 92 28.19 16.25 49.72
N GLU A 93 29.43 16.76 49.73
CA GLU A 93 30.75 16.17 49.35
C GLU A 93 30.86 15.10 48.23
N GLY A 94 31.84 15.11 47.32
CA GLY A 94 33.04 15.94 47.07
C GLY A 94 33.88 15.31 45.92
N LYS A 95 35.02 15.84 45.44
CA LYS A 95 35.84 16.98 45.88
C LYS A 95 36.89 17.33 44.79
N HIS A 96 37.19 18.62 44.59
CA HIS A 96 38.40 19.19 43.95
C HIS A 96 38.67 18.89 42.44
N SER A 97 39.28 19.78 41.64
CA SER A 97 39.58 21.23 41.82
C SER A 97 40.05 21.87 40.50
N GLU A 98 39.60 23.11 40.24
CA GLU A 98 40.34 24.20 39.54
C GLU A 98 40.86 23.98 38.09
N SER A 99 40.90 24.98 37.19
CA SER A 99 40.27 26.31 37.12
C SER A 99 40.45 26.87 35.68
N GLY A 100 39.79 27.98 35.32
CA GLY A 100 40.19 28.79 34.16
C GLY A 100 39.36 28.65 32.87
N SER A 101 38.29 29.43 32.79
CA SER A 101 37.81 30.05 31.54
C SER A 101 38.40 31.50 31.45
N PRO A 102 38.23 32.30 30.37
CA PRO A 102 37.42 32.09 29.16
C PRO A 102 38.12 32.42 27.82
N ASN A 103 37.47 32.10 26.68
CA ASN A 103 37.18 33.00 25.54
C ASN A 103 36.84 32.23 24.25
N GLY A 104 35.99 32.82 23.40
CA GLY A 104 35.96 32.53 21.95
C GLY A 104 36.64 33.67 21.16
N PRO A 105 36.38 33.87 19.85
CA PRO A 105 35.44 33.15 18.98
C PRO A 105 36.05 32.75 17.60
N ALA A 106 35.19 32.24 16.71
CA ALA A 106 35.20 32.39 15.24
C ALA A 106 36.35 31.81 14.36
N GLN A 107 35.90 31.19 13.26
CA GLN A 107 36.45 31.23 11.87
C GLN A 107 37.97 31.23 11.64
N GLY A 108 38.47 30.18 10.97
CA GLY A 108 39.79 30.15 10.31
C GLY A 108 39.98 28.87 9.50
N GLU A 109 40.34 28.99 8.21
CA GLU A 109 40.56 27.87 7.28
C GLU A 109 42.03 27.41 7.22
N LEU A 110 42.23 26.19 6.67
CA LEU A 110 43.45 25.68 6.00
C LEU A 110 44.78 25.59 6.79
N GLY A 111 45.37 24.39 6.89
CA GLY A 111 46.78 24.25 7.31
C GLY A 111 47.30 22.84 7.65
N ALA A 112 47.64 22.05 6.63
CA ALA A 112 48.69 21.00 6.56
C ALA A 112 49.06 20.09 7.77
N ASP A 113 49.09 18.77 7.49
CA ASP A 113 50.00 17.73 8.05
C ASP A 113 51.49 18.20 8.02
N PRO A 114 52.44 17.65 8.84
CA PRO A 114 52.70 16.19 8.88
C PRO A 114 53.24 15.57 10.21
N ALA A 115 53.15 14.23 10.29
CA ALA A 115 54.12 13.19 10.73
C ALA A 115 55.24 13.50 11.78
N ALA A 116 55.77 12.56 12.59
CA ALA A 116 56.07 11.15 12.30
C ALA A 116 56.54 10.33 13.55
N GLY A 117 56.61 8.99 13.41
CA GLY A 117 57.50 8.09 14.19
C GLY A 117 56.85 7.31 15.35
N GLY A 118 57.04 5.98 15.52
CA GLY A 118 57.57 4.94 14.62
C GLY A 118 58.75 4.11 15.15
N ALA A 119 58.62 2.77 15.21
CA ALA A 119 59.69 1.74 15.27
C ALA A 119 59.10 0.31 15.34
N ALA A 120 59.81 -0.83 15.11
CA ALA A 120 60.79 -1.20 14.08
C ALA A 120 61.24 -2.68 14.24
N SER A 121 61.27 -3.48 13.16
CA SER A 121 62.05 -4.75 13.00
C SER A 121 61.96 -5.20 11.52
N ALA A 122 62.98 -5.12 10.67
CA ALA A 122 64.15 -6.03 10.49
C ALA A 122 63.78 -7.44 9.95
N ARG A 123 64.45 -8.05 8.94
CA ARG A 123 65.61 -7.72 8.04
C ARG A 123 65.64 -8.78 6.89
N SER A 124 66.37 -8.69 5.75
CA SER A 124 66.83 -7.58 4.88
C SER A 124 67.73 -8.10 3.71
N GLY A 125 67.45 -7.78 2.43
CA GLY A 125 68.37 -7.98 1.27
C GLY A 125 67.66 -8.31 -0.06
N SER A 126 68.19 -8.03 -1.26
CA SER A 126 69.38 -7.21 -1.64
C SER A 126 69.45 -6.90 -3.16
N ALA A 127 69.75 -5.64 -3.54
CA ALA A 127 70.23 -5.13 -4.86
C ALA A 127 69.34 -5.32 -6.14
N GLY A 128 69.39 -4.45 -7.16
CA GLY A 128 69.92 -3.07 -7.22
C GLY A 128 70.36 -2.55 -8.61
N SER A 129 69.91 -1.32 -8.99
CA SER A 129 70.46 -0.44 -10.06
C SER A 129 70.25 -0.86 -11.55
N SER A 130 70.24 0.02 -12.58
CA SER A 130 70.09 1.49 -12.67
C SER A 130 69.95 2.03 -14.13
N VAL A 131 69.41 3.26 -14.29
CA VAL A 131 69.76 4.33 -15.27
C VAL A 131 69.65 4.11 -16.82
N ALA A 132 68.57 4.69 -17.39
CA ALA A 132 68.47 5.68 -18.49
C ALA A 132 68.85 5.44 -19.99
N ALA A 133 68.17 6.25 -20.84
CA ALA A 133 68.60 6.89 -22.10
C ALA A 133 68.64 6.14 -23.46
N GLY A 134 67.49 6.13 -24.17
CA GLY A 134 67.27 6.90 -25.42
C GLY A 134 68.01 6.61 -26.75
N GLY A 135 67.23 6.31 -27.82
CA GLY A 135 67.37 7.06 -29.09
C GLY A 135 67.37 6.32 -30.45
N LYS A 136 66.32 6.62 -31.26
CA LYS A 136 66.27 6.78 -32.74
C LYS A 136 66.26 5.58 -33.73
N ALA A 137 65.32 5.74 -34.68
CA ALA A 137 65.37 5.53 -36.15
C ALA A 137 64.64 4.30 -36.76
N ALA A 138 63.91 4.58 -37.85
CA ALA A 138 63.18 3.67 -38.76
C ALA A 138 63.78 3.77 -40.20
N PRO A 139 63.21 3.22 -41.30
CA PRO A 139 61.81 3.32 -41.80
C PRO A 139 61.09 1.96 -41.78
N GLY A 140 59.78 1.77 -42.05
CA GLY A 140 58.75 2.50 -42.83
C GLY A 140 57.98 1.44 -43.67
N ASP A 141 56.91 1.66 -44.43
CA ASP A 141 55.91 2.73 -44.67
C ASP A 141 54.87 2.10 -45.66
N SER A 142 53.60 2.48 -45.85
CA SER A 142 52.62 3.46 -45.33
C SER A 142 51.21 2.90 -45.72
N ALA A 143 50.00 3.49 -45.62
CA ALA A 143 49.38 4.77 -45.20
C ALA A 143 47.93 4.41 -44.74
N ALA A 144 46.83 5.19 -44.69
CA ALA A 144 46.43 6.60 -44.87
C ALA A 144 45.08 6.76 -44.09
N ALA A 145 44.88 7.74 -43.20
CA ALA A 145 44.47 9.15 -43.40
C ALA A 145 42.95 9.41 -43.53
N ARG A 146 42.40 10.22 -42.61
CA ARG A 146 41.12 10.97 -42.71
C ARG A 146 41.39 12.42 -43.15
N PRO A 147 40.35 13.20 -43.51
CA PRO A 147 40.17 14.52 -42.88
C PRO A 147 38.70 14.90 -42.57
N ASP A 148 38.50 16.10 -42.01
CA ASP A 148 37.24 16.59 -41.42
C ASP A 148 36.41 17.59 -42.28
N ALA A 149 35.25 17.98 -41.74
CA ALA A 149 34.58 19.30 -41.85
C ALA A 149 33.62 19.64 -43.02
N ALA A 150 32.33 19.41 -42.75
CA ALA A 150 31.23 20.41 -42.72
C ALA A 150 30.61 21.05 -43.99
N ALA A 151 29.29 21.30 -43.85
CA ALA A 151 28.39 22.24 -44.56
C ALA A 151 27.88 21.91 -45.99
N GLY A 152 26.54 21.83 -46.13
CA GLY A 152 25.85 22.22 -47.38
C GLY A 152 24.61 21.43 -47.83
N SER A 153 23.44 22.08 -47.78
CA SER A 153 22.30 21.93 -48.72
C SER A 153 21.51 20.59 -48.79
N SER A 154 20.40 20.56 -48.07
CA SER A 154 19.06 20.07 -48.49
C SER A 154 18.94 19.05 -49.66
N ALA A 155 18.43 17.87 -49.35
CA ALA A 155 17.59 17.07 -50.26
C ALA A 155 16.38 16.54 -49.48
N SER A 156 15.23 16.44 -50.14
CA SER A 156 13.95 16.00 -49.57
C SER A 156 14.04 14.62 -48.93
N GLY A 157 13.76 14.52 -47.64
CA GLY A 157 13.44 13.24 -47.01
C GLY A 157 12.04 12.82 -47.44
N GLU A 158 11.94 11.87 -48.37
CA GLU A 158 10.67 11.21 -48.67
C GLU A 158 10.23 10.41 -47.45
N THR A 159 9.01 10.66 -46.98
CA THR A 159 8.39 9.90 -45.89
C THR A 159 8.18 8.46 -46.34
N LEU A 160 8.97 7.53 -45.79
CA LEU A 160 8.78 6.10 -45.92
C LEU A 160 7.49 5.68 -45.19
N SER A 161 6.36 5.87 -45.85
CA SER A 161 5.09 5.26 -45.47
C SER A 161 5.27 3.73 -45.41
N PRO A 162 4.81 3.04 -44.35
CA PRO A 162 5.08 1.62 -44.15
C PRO A 162 4.33 0.76 -45.18
N ALA A 163 5.03 0.42 -46.27
CA ALA A 163 4.53 -0.51 -47.28
C ALA A 163 4.39 -1.93 -46.68
N ALA A 164 3.23 -2.54 -46.89
CA ALA A 164 2.92 -3.86 -46.34
C ALA A 164 3.82 -4.98 -46.87
N GLY A 165 4.12 -5.98 -46.03
CA GLY A 165 4.70 -7.26 -46.44
C GLY A 165 6.10 -7.61 -45.93
N GLY A 166 6.73 -6.75 -45.13
CA GLY A 166 7.97 -7.11 -44.42
C GLY A 166 7.71 -8.15 -43.34
N LYS A 167 8.39 -9.30 -43.38
CA LYS A 167 8.41 -10.24 -42.24
C LYS A 167 9.16 -9.59 -41.07
N ARG A 168 8.50 -9.44 -39.92
CA ARG A 168 9.18 -9.16 -38.64
C ARG A 168 10.16 -10.30 -38.32
N ASP A 169 11.21 -9.98 -37.55
CA ASP A 169 12.11 -11.00 -37.02
C ASP A 169 11.36 -11.82 -35.96
N PRO A 170 11.27 -13.16 -36.06
CA PRO A 170 10.58 -13.99 -35.06
C PRO A 170 11.26 -14.00 -33.68
N TYR A 171 12.49 -13.47 -33.55
CA TYR A 171 13.16 -13.24 -32.27
C TYR A 171 12.86 -11.85 -31.65
N ASP A 172 12.24 -10.94 -32.41
CA ASP A 172 11.91 -9.58 -31.98
C ASP A 172 10.45 -9.49 -31.51
N TYR A 173 10.28 -9.26 -30.21
CA TYR A 173 8.98 -9.15 -29.54
C TYR A 173 9.03 -8.13 -28.39
N PRO A 174 7.89 -7.54 -28.00
CA PRO A 174 7.84 -6.60 -26.89
C PRO A 174 8.33 -7.27 -25.59
N ARG A 175 9.45 -6.78 -25.04
CA ARG A 175 10.07 -7.37 -23.83
C ARG A 175 9.15 -7.30 -22.60
N ASP A 176 8.25 -6.34 -22.55
CA ASP A 176 7.25 -6.25 -21.49
C ASP A 176 6.07 -7.24 -21.61
N TRP A 177 6.10 -8.14 -22.60
CA TRP A 177 5.32 -9.38 -22.56
C TRP A 177 5.95 -10.46 -21.67
N GLU A 178 7.21 -10.33 -21.25
CA GLU A 178 7.85 -11.24 -20.31
C GLU A 178 7.34 -11.05 -18.86
N ALA A 179 7.12 -12.15 -18.13
CA ALA A 179 6.54 -12.13 -16.79
C ALA A 179 6.84 -13.39 -15.97
N ASP A 180 7.36 -13.23 -14.76
CA ASP A 180 7.26 -14.29 -13.75
C ASP A 180 5.87 -14.26 -13.11
N VAL A 181 5.25 -15.43 -12.89
CA VAL A 181 3.86 -15.54 -12.43
C VAL A 181 3.72 -16.57 -11.32
N VAL A 182 2.89 -16.27 -10.31
CA VAL A 182 2.58 -17.20 -9.21
C VAL A 182 1.42 -18.11 -9.62
N LEU A 183 1.61 -19.42 -9.42
CA LEU A 183 0.66 -20.49 -9.71
C LEU A 183 -0.27 -20.77 -8.52
N SER A 184 -1.36 -21.51 -8.75
CA SER A 184 -2.36 -21.80 -7.70
C SER A 184 -1.86 -22.68 -6.55
N ASP A 185 -0.68 -23.30 -6.70
CA ASP A 185 0.04 -24.03 -5.66
C ASP A 185 1.10 -23.18 -4.93
N GLY A 186 1.24 -21.90 -5.30
CA GLY A 186 2.16 -20.94 -4.69
C GLY A 186 3.59 -20.96 -5.21
N GLY A 187 3.94 -21.87 -6.12
CA GLY A 187 5.19 -21.81 -6.87
C GLY A 187 5.10 -20.82 -8.03
N THR A 188 6.21 -20.62 -8.75
CA THR A 188 6.26 -19.75 -9.94
C THR A 188 6.53 -20.51 -11.25
N VAL A 189 6.34 -19.82 -12.36
CA VAL A 189 6.96 -20.10 -13.67
C VAL A 189 7.36 -18.77 -14.31
N HIS A 190 8.29 -18.82 -15.26
CA HIS A 190 8.58 -17.70 -16.14
C HIS A 190 7.72 -17.82 -17.41
N LEU A 191 7.18 -16.71 -17.90
CA LEU A 191 6.34 -16.63 -19.10
C LEU A 191 6.97 -15.67 -20.10
N ARG A 192 7.13 -16.10 -21.36
CA ARG A 192 7.57 -15.24 -22.46
C ARG A 192 7.00 -15.65 -23.81
N PRO A 193 7.04 -14.78 -24.83
CA PRO A 193 6.77 -15.16 -26.21
C PRO A 193 7.68 -16.28 -26.72
N VAL A 194 7.17 -17.04 -27.69
CA VAL A 194 7.85 -18.13 -28.38
C VAL A 194 8.82 -17.60 -29.42
N VAL A 195 10.02 -18.19 -29.46
CA VAL A 195 11.05 -17.95 -30.48
C VAL A 195 11.37 -19.25 -31.24
N PRO A 196 11.98 -19.18 -32.45
CA PRO A 196 12.26 -20.37 -33.24
C PRO A 196 13.12 -21.44 -32.56
N SER A 197 13.97 -21.05 -31.60
CA SER A 197 14.77 -21.97 -30.78
C SER A 197 13.96 -22.83 -29.80
N ASP A 198 12.69 -22.49 -29.53
CA ASP A 198 11.82 -23.26 -28.62
C ASP A 198 11.30 -24.56 -29.25
N ALA A 199 11.60 -24.82 -30.52
CA ALA A 199 11.09 -25.98 -31.27
C ALA A 199 11.33 -27.33 -30.55
N ASP A 200 12.54 -27.56 -30.03
CA ASP A 200 12.85 -28.80 -29.30
C ASP A 200 12.10 -28.88 -27.96
N GLY A 201 11.88 -27.74 -27.28
CA GLY A 201 11.05 -27.65 -26.07
C GLY A 201 9.57 -27.94 -26.34
N LEU A 202 9.03 -27.48 -27.47
CA LEU A 202 7.67 -27.81 -27.92
C LEU A 202 7.52 -29.31 -28.27
N VAL A 203 8.54 -29.92 -28.88
CA VAL A 203 8.58 -31.37 -29.14
C VAL A 203 8.67 -32.17 -27.82
N ALA A 204 9.50 -31.72 -26.87
CA ALA A 204 9.63 -32.33 -25.55
C ALA A 204 8.31 -32.28 -24.75
N LEU A 205 7.65 -31.12 -24.71
CA LEU A 205 6.30 -30.97 -24.13
C LEU A 205 5.32 -31.95 -24.79
N HIS A 206 5.23 -31.96 -26.12
CA HIS A 206 4.29 -32.84 -26.84
C HIS A 206 4.54 -34.33 -26.58
N GLY A 207 5.81 -34.72 -26.40
CA GLY A 207 6.22 -36.07 -26.02
C GLY A 207 5.83 -36.47 -24.59
N ARG A 208 5.59 -35.51 -23.69
CA ARG A 208 5.08 -35.75 -22.33
C ARG A 208 3.55 -35.83 -22.24
N LEU A 209 2.84 -35.22 -23.19
CA LEU A 209 1.37 -35.17 -23.16
C LEU A 209 0.73 -36.57 -23.26
N SER A 210 -0.32 -36.80 -22.45
CA SER A 210 -1.14 -38.01 -22.58
C SER A 210 -1.91 -38.06 -23.90
N ASP A 211 -2.29 -39.27 -24.35
CA ASP A 211 -3.11 -39.42 -25.56
C ASP A 211 -4.46 -38.67 -25.45
N ARG A 212 -4.99 -38.54 -24.22
CA ARG A 212 -6.19 -37.76 -23.94
C ARG A 212 -5.96 -36.26 -24.09
N THR A 213 -4.86 -35.73 -23.55
CA THR A 213 -4.52 -34.30 -23.69
C THR A 213 -4.21 -33.95 -25.14
N ARG A 214 -3.57 -34.85 -25.90
CA ARG A 214 -3.38 -34.70 -27.36
C ARG A 214 -4.69 -34.77 -28.14
N TYR A 215 -5.58 -35.74 -27.86
CA TYR A 215 -6.90 -35.81 -28.48
C TYR A 215 -7.74 -34.55 -28.20
N PHE A 216 -7.76 -34.07 -26.96
CA PHE A 216 -8.47 -32.86 -26.56
C PHE A 216 -7.89 -31.55 -27.12
N ARG A 217 -6.65 -31.55 -27.62
CA ARG A 217 -6.00 -30.38 -28.24
C ARG A 217 -6.09 -30.39 -29.78
N TYR A 218 -6.08 -31.57 -30.40
CA TYR A 218 -5.97 -31.73 -31.85
C TYR A 218 -7.18 -32.44 -32.48
N PHE A 219 -8.26 -32.65 -31.71
CA PHE A 219 -9.54 -33.25 -32.14
C PHE A 219 -9.40 -34.64 -32.80
N GLY A 220 -8.25 -35.31 -32.60
CA GLY A 220 -7.89 -36.52 -33.33
C GLY A 220 -6.52 -37.08 -32.95
N ALA A 221 -6.06 -38.07 -33.73
CA ALA A 221 -4.82 -38.79 -33.47
C ALA A 221 -3.58 -38.01 -33.94
N TYR A 222 -2.97 -37.22 -33.02
CA TYR A 222 -1.79 -36.39 -33.29
C TYR A 222 -0.56 -36.88 -32.47
N PRO A 223 0.06 -38.03 -32.83
CA PRO A 223 1.07 -38.70 -32.00
C PRO A 223 2.45 -38.02 -32.00
N ARG A 224 2.73 -37.14 -32.97
CA ARG A 224 3.95 -36.34 -33.10
C ARG A 224 3.59 -35.05 -33.83
N ILE A 225 4.31 -33.96 -33.57
CA ILE A 225 4.21 -32.74 -34.37
C ILE A 225 4.91 -32.98 -35.73
N PRO A 226 4.25 -32.80 -36.89
CA PRO A 226 4.91 -32.79 -38.20
C PRO A 226 5.86 -31.59 -38.35
N PRO A 227 6.96 -31.68 -39.11
CA PRO A 227 7.94 -30.58 -39.22
C PRO A 227 7.35 -29.23 -39.66
N ARG A 228 6.36 -29.25 -40.57
CA ARG A 228 5.63 -28.04 -41.02
C ARG A 228 4.85 -27.37 -39.90
N ASP A 229 4.21 -28.16 -39.04
CA ASP A 229 3.42 -27.63 -37.93
C ASP A 229 4.35 -27.15 -36.82
N LEU A 230 5.49 -27.83 -36.61
CA LEU A 230 6.52 -27.39 -35.68
C LEU A 230 7.08 -26.01 -36.08
N GLU A 231 7.43 -25.81 -37.35
CA GLU A 231 7.85 -24.50 -37.88
C GLU A 231 6.75 -23.43 -37.69
N ARG A 232 5.49 -23.75 -38.00
CA ARG A 232 4.34 -22.84 -37.76
C ARG A 232 4.15 -22.54 -36.26
N PHE A 233 4.49 -23.48 -35.38
CA PHE A 233 4.29 -23.36 -33.93
C PHE A 233 5.43 -22.66 -33.20
N SER A 234 6.66 -22.67 -33.74
CA SER A 234 7.85 -21.99 -33.19
C SER A 234 8.18 -20.65 -33.87
N THR A 235 7.73 -20.44 -35.12
CA THR A 235 8.07 -19.24 -35.91
C THR A 235 6.82 -18.38 -36.16
N VAL A 236 6.54 -17.53 -35.18
CA VAL A 236 5.43 -16.56 -35.18
C VAL A 236 5.90 -15.16 -35.62
N ASP A 237 4.97 -14.22 -35.78
CA ASP A 237 5.22 -12.85 -36.26
C ASP A 237 4.95 -11.76 -35.20
N HIS A 238 4.50 -12.18 -34.01
CA HIS A 238 4.20 -11.33 -32.86
C HIS A 238 3.18 -10.22 -33.18
N HIS A 239 2.20 -10.49 -34.06
CA HIS A 239 1.12 -9.55 -34.40
C HIS A 239 -0.19 -10.24 -34.82
N ASP A 240 -0.12 -11.10 -35.83
CA ASP A 240 -1.27 -11.88 -36.31
C ASP A 240 -1.24 -13.31 -35.74
N ARG A 241 -0.04 -13.78 -35.40
CA ARG A 241 0.21 -14.98 -34.62
C ARG A 241 1.09 -14.62 -33.44
N VAL A 242 0.60 -14.88 -32.24
CA VAL A 242 1.36 -14.78 -30.98
C VAL A 242 1.29 -16.12 -30.27
N ALA A 243 2.40 -16.56 -29.70
CA ALA A 243 2.44 -17.71 -28.82
C ALA A 243 3.30 -17.41 -27.60
N PHE A 244 2.85 -17.84 -26.42
CA PHE A 244 3.56 -17.76 -25.15
C PHE A 244 3.91 -19.16 -24.65
N VAL A 245 5.13 -19.33 -24.14
CA VAL A 245 5.55 -20.51 -23.39
C VAL A 245 5.67 -20.18 -21.91
N ALA A 246 5.17 -21.10 -21.07
CA ALA A 246 5.46 -21.12 -19.64
C ALA A 246 6.61 -22.11 -19.39
N LEU A 247 7.65 -21.61 -18.73
CA LEU A 247 8.93 -22.28 -18.48
C LEU A 247 9.11 -22.55 -16.98
N LEU A 248 9.60 -23.74 -16.66
CA LEU A 248 10.05 -24.12 -15.31
C LEU A 248 11.48 -24.65 -15.42
N GLY A 249 12.46 -23.79 -15.12
CA GLY A 249 13.80 -23.90 -15.69
C GLY A 249 13.75 -23.83 -17.21
N ASP A 250 14.57 -24.64 -17.89
CA ASP A 250 14.53 -24.79 -19.36
C ASP A 250 13.27 -25.50 -19.87
N ASP A 251 12.44 -26.07 -18.98
CA ASP A 251 11.42 -27.03 -19.37
C ASP A 251 10.07 -26.33 -19.71
N VAL A 252 9.61 -26.49 -20.95
CA VAL A 252 8.32 -25.93 -21.41
C VAL A 252 7.17 -26.74 -20.80
N VAL A 253 6.46 -26.15 -19.83
CA VAL A 253 5.36 -26.82 -19.09
C VAL A 253 3.97 -26.49 -19.63
N ALA A 254 3.83 -25.41 -20.40
CA ALA A 254 2.63 -25.09 -21.16
C ALA A 254 2.94 -24.18 -22.35
N VAL A 255 2.07 -24.19 -23.36
CA VAL A 255 2.09 -23.23 -24.47
C VAL A 255 0.67 -22.76 -24.79
N GLY A 256 0.49 -21.45 -24.94
CA GLY A 256 -0.74 -20.82 -25.41
C GLY A 256 -0.47 -20.01 -26.67
N ARG A 257 -1.42 -19.95 -27.59
CA ARG A 257 -1.29 -19.16 -28.83
C ARG A 257 -2.63 -18.59 -29.29
N TYR A 258 -2.57 -17.48 -30.02
CA TYR A 258 -3.65 -17.03 -30.89
C TYR A 258 -3.20 -16.91 -32.35
N GLU A 259 -4.16 -16.99 -33.27
CA GLU A 259 -3.96 -16.77 -34.72
C GLU A 259 -5.17 -15.98 -35.28
N ARG A 260 -4.92 -14.83 -35.92
CA ARG A 260 -5.96 -13.90 -36.40
C ARG A 260 -6.88 -14.58 -37.43
N LEU A 261 -8.18 -14.40 -37.26
CA LEU A 261 -9.21 -14.86 -38.18
C LEU A 261 -9.45 -13.78 -39.24
N ASP A 262 -9.13 -14.12 -40.48
CA ASP A 262 -9.14 -13.23 -41.65
C ASP A 262 -8.36 -11.91 -41.40
N GLN A 263 -8.81 -10.80 -41.99
CA GLN A 263 -8.33 -9.45 -41.67
C GLN A 263 -9.24 -8.78 -40.62
N GLY A 264 -9.83 -9.59 -39.72
CA GLY A 264 -10.80 -9.15 -38.73
C GLY A 264 -10.20 -8.73 -37.38
N PRO A 265 -11.04 -8.23 -36.47
CA PRO A 265 -10.69 -7.94 -35.07
C PRO A 265 -10.77 -9.19 -34.17
N SER A 266 -10.81 -10.39 -34.75
CA SER A 266 -11.01 -11.67 -34.05
C SER A 266 -9.80 -12.59 -34.25
N ALA A 267 -9.48 -13.42 -33.25
CA ALA A 267 -8.46 -14.47 -33.36
C ALA A 267 -8.92 -15.78 -32.71
N GLU A 268 -8.50 -16.92 -33.27
CA GLU A 268 -8.66 -18.23 -32.64
C GLU A 268 -7.63 -18.35 -31.50
N VAL A 269 -8.05 -18.72 -30.28
CA VAL A 269 -7.17 -18.87 -29.11
C VAL A 269 -7.18 -20.31 -28.59
N ALA A 270 -5.99 -20.91 -28.45
CA ALA A 270 -5.87 -22.29 -27.99
C ALA A 270 -4.55 -22.55 -27.25
N PHE A 271 -4.64 -23.12 -26.05
CA PHE A 271 -3.51 -23.50 -25.19
C PHE A 271 -3.44 -25.02 -24.91
N VAL A 272 -2.31 -25.49 -24.38
CA VAL A 272 -2.09 -26.86 -23.89
C VAL A 272 -1.09 -26.83 -22.73
N VAL A 273 -1.30 -27.72 -21.75
CA VAL A 273 -0.55 -27.77 -20.49
C VAL A 273 -0.13 -29.22 -20.23
N ASP A 274 1.14 -29.44 -19.86
CA ASP A 274 1.67 -30.74 -19.45
C ASP A 274 0.77 -31.38 -18.40
N ASP A 275 0.41 -32.66 -18.55
CA ASP A 275 -0.51 -33.37 -17.67
C ASP A 275 -0.11 -33.30 -16.17
N LYS A 276 1.19 -33.16 -15.83
CA LYS A 276 1.66 -32.97 -14.45
C LYS A 276 1.45 -31.54 -13.91
N HIS A 277 1.25 -30.57 -14.79
CA HIS A 277 1.12 -29.13 -14.48
C HIS A 277 -0.32 -28.62 -14.63
N GLN A 278 -1.26 -29.47 -15.03
CA GLN A 278 -2.69 -29.16 -15.05
C GLN A 278 -3.22 -28.87 -13.63
N GLY A 279 -4.25 -28.02 -13.53
CA GLY A 279 -4.78 -27.53 -12.25
C GLY A 279 -3.99 -26.40 -11.58
N ARG A 280 -2.72 -26.16 -11.97
CA ARG A 280 -1.84 -25.11 -11.40
C ARG A 280 -2.18 -23.67 -11.82
N GLY A 281 -3.28 -23.47 -12.56
CA GLY A 281 -3.76 -22.15 -13.04
C GLY A 281 -3.22 -21.70 -14.40
N LEU A 282 -2.22 -22.39 -14.97
CA LEU A 282 -1.51 -22.03 -16.21
C LEU A 282 -2.40 -21.63 -17.39
N GLY A 283 -3.52 -22.33 -17.63
CA GLY A 283 -4.44 -22.00 -18.73
C GLY A 283 -5.09 -20.62 -18.60
N SER A 284 -5.50 -20.23 -17.38
CA SER A 284 -6.03 -18.89 -17.12
C SER A 284 -4.95 -17.81 -17.27
N ILE A 285 -3.73 -18.10 -16.85
CA ILE A 285 -2.60 -17.16 -16.93
C ILE A 285 -2.20 -16.93 -18.39
N LEU A 286 -2.08 -18.00 -19.18
CA LEU A 286 -1.83 -17.89 -20.62
C LEU A 286 -2.92 -17.08 -21.32
N LEU A 287 -4.20 -17.28 -20.95
CA LEU A 287 -5.30 -16.53 -21.53
C LEU A 287 -5.29 -15.04 -21.13
N GLU A 288 -4.97 -14.73 -19.88
CA GLU A 288 -4.80 -13.34 -19.39
C GLU A 288 -3.67 -12.60 -20.13
N HIS A 289 -2.51 -13.24 -20.36
CA HIS A 289 -1.39 -12.64 -21.10
C HIS A 289 -1.62 -12.60 -22.63
N LEU A 290 -2.25 -13.62 -23.22
CA LEU A 290 -2.67 -13.60 -24.62
C LEU A 290 -3.68 -12.48 -24.90
N ALA A 291 -4.64 -12.24 -23.99
CA ALA A 291 -5.63 -11.17 -24.14
C ALA A 291 -4.97 -9.77 -24.16
N ALA A 292 -4.01 -9.52 -23.26
CA ALA A 292 -3.25 -8.27 -23.27
C ALA A 292 -2.48 -8.07 -24.59
N ALA A 293 -1.67 -9.05 -24.99
CA ALA A 293 -0.92 -9.01 -26.25
C ALA A 293 -1.82 -8.94 -27.50
N ALA A 294 -3.07 -9.42 -27.42
CA ALA A 294 -4.05 -9.32 -28.50
C ALA A 294 -4.68 -7.92 -28.57
N SER A 295 -5.03 -7.32 -27.43
CA SER A 295 -5.50 -5.94 -27.33
C SER A 295 -4.47 -4.95 -27.91
N GLU A 296 -3.19 -5.13 -27.54
CA GLU A 296 -2.06 -4.35 -28.10
C GLU A 296 -1.90 -4.54 -29.63
N CYS A 297 -2.31 -5.68 -30.19
CA CYS A 297 -2.32 -5.96 -31.63
C CYS A 297 -3.68 -5.66 -32.32
N GLY A 298 -4.54 -4.85 -31.69
CA GLY A 298 -5.80 -4.38 -32.28
C GLY A 298 -6.87 -5.48 -32.45
N LEU A 299 -6.79 -6.56 -31.69
CA LEU A 299 -7.84 -7.58 -31.61
C LEU A 299 -8.83 -7.21 -30.50
N ARG A 300 -10.13 -7.32 -30.80
CA ARG A 300 -11.22 -7.09 -29.83
C ARG A 300 -11.92 -8.37 -29.40
N ARG A 301 -11.71 -9.52 -30.09
CA ARG A 301 -12.40 -10.79 -29.78
C ARG A 301 -11.48 -12.01 -29.86
N PHE A 302 -11.67 -12.92 -28.93
CA PHE A 302 -11.21 -14.30 -29.05
C PHE A 302 -12.34 -15.26 -29.38
N VAL A 303 -11.97 -16.29 -30.15
CA VAL A 303 -12.81 -17.42 -30.55
C VAL A 303 -12.09 -18.70 -30.14
N ALA A 304 -12.79 -19.71 -29.62
CA ALA A 304 -12.19 -20.99 -29.28
C ALA A 304 -13.15 -22.16 -29.52
N GLU A 305 -12.68 -23.18 -30.23
CA GLU A 305 -13.35 -24.47 -30.33
C GLU A 305 -12.89 -25.39 -29.18
N VAL A 306 -13.84 -26.02 -28.49
CA VAL A 306 -13.56 -26.95 -27.38
C VAL A 306 -14.50 -28.16 -27.45
N LEU A 307 -13.96 -29.39 -27.49
CA LEU A 307 -14.78 -30.61 -27.36
C LEU A 307 -15.64 -30.55 -26.10
N SER A 308 -16.94 -30.85 -26.21
CA SER A 308 -17.88 -30.73 -25.08
C SER A 308 -17.54 -31.63 -23.87
N GLU A 309 -16.78 -32.71 -24.10
CA GLU A 309 -16.26 -33.60 -23.06
C GLU A 309 -15.13 -32.96 -22.21
N ASN A 310 -14.47 -31.92 -22.72
CA ASN A 310 -13.35 -31.25 -22.07
C ASN A 310 -13.85 -30.22 -21.03
N ALA A 311 -14.51 -30.74 -20.00
CA ALA A 311 -15.05 -29.97 -18.88
C ALA A 311 -13.98 -29.15 -18.09
N ALA A 312 -12.69 -29.41 -18.31
CA ALA A 312 -11.60 -28.60 -17.77
C ALA A 312 -11.40 -27.31 -18.58
N MET A 313 -11.26 -27.40 -19.91
CA MET A 313 -11.14 -26.21 -20.77
C MET A 313 -12.41 -25.35 -20.75
N VAL A 314 -13.59 -25.98 -20.81
CA VAL A 314 -14.90 -25.29 -20.68
C VAL A 314 -15.01 -24.54 -19.34
N ARG A 315 -14.33 -25.01 -18.29
CA ARG A 315 -14.23 -24.31 -17.01
C ARG A 315 -13.23 -23.15 -17.07
N VAL A 316 -12.05 -23.31 -17.66
CA VAL A 316 -11.06 -22.21 -17.76
C VAL A 316 -11.66 -20.96 -18.41
N PHE A 317 -12.37 -21.12 -19.53
CA PHE A 317 -13.06 -20.00 -20.20
C PHE A 317 -14.22 -19.44 -19.36
N ARG A 318 -15.14 -20.28 -18.88
CA ARG A 318 -16.29 -19.83 -18.08
C ARG A 318 -15.87 -19.11 -16.80
N ASP A 319 -14.94 -19.69 -16.04
CA ASP A 319 -14.47 -19.15 -14.77
C ASP A 319 -13.62 -17.88 -14.98
N ALA A 320 -13.24 -17.54 -16.21
CA ALA A 320 -12.60 -16.26 -16.53
C ALA A 320 -13.62 -15.15 -16.88
N GLY A 321 -14.92 -15.43 -16.79
CA GLY A 321 -16.01 -14.46 -17.02
C GLY A 321 -16.60 -14.49 -18.44
N TYR A 322 -16.16 -15.41 -19.29
CA TYR A 322 -16.50 -15.41 -20.71
C TYR A 322 -17.83 -16.12 -21.00
N GLN A 323 -18.62 -15.54 -21.92
CA GLN A 323 -19.92 -16.08 -22.32
C GLN A 323 -19.79 -17.30 -23.24
N VAL A 324 -20.82 -18.15 -23.25
CA VAL A 324 -20.83 -19.41 -24.01
C VAL A 324 -21.91 -19.36 -25.08
N SER A 325 -21.53 -18.86 -26.26
CA SER A 325 -22.34 -18.77 -27.49
C SER A 325 -22.59 -20.14 -28.11
N ARG A 326 -23.52 -20.92 -27.53
CA ARG A 326 -23.78 -22.32 -27.92
C ARG A 326 -24.33 -22.49 -29.35
N ALA A 327 -23.45 -22.57 -30.32
CA ALA A 327 -23.58 -23.55 -31.39
C ALA A 327 -23.05 -24.91 -30.88
N ILE A 328 -23.80 -25.99 -31.09
CA ILE A 328 -23.36 -27.36 -30.83
C ILE A 328 -23.44 -28.11 -32.16
N GLU A 329 -22.32 -28.17 -32.87
CA GLU A 329 -22.17 -28.97 -34.08
C GLU A 329 -21.19 -30.12 -33.77
N GLU A 330 -21.60 -31.34 -34.10
CA GLU A 330 -20.88 -32.62 -33.95
C GLU A 330 -20.19 -32.92 -32.58
N GLY A 331 -20.54 -32.18 -31.52
CA GLY A 331 -19.98 -32.33 -30.16
C GLY A 331 -18.86 -31.34 -29.82
N VAL A 332 -18.56 -30.39 -30.71
CA VAL A 332 -17.74 -29.23 -30.43
C VAL A 332 -18.60 -28.13 -29.79
N LEU A 333 -17.99 -27.35 -28.89
CA LEU A 333 -18.52 -26.09 -28.38
C LEU A 333 -17.73 -24.95 -29.00
N HIS A 334 -18.40 -24.11 -29.76
CA HIS A 334 -17.88 -22.80 -30.17
C HIS A 334 -17.99 -21.83 -28.98
N LEU A 335 -16.95 -21.03 -28.74
CA LEU A 335 -16.88 -20.02 -27.70
C LEU A 335 -16.43 -18.69 -28.33
N GLU A 336 -17.16 -17.61 -28.09
CA GLU A 336 -16.77 -16.24 -28.47
C GLU A 336 -16.81 -15.32 -27.26
N PHE A 337 -15.79 -14.49 -27.10
CA PHE A 337 -15.75 -13.48 -26.05
C PHE A 337 -14.84 -12.32 -26.42
N ASP A 338 -15.26 -11.12 -26.01
CA ASP A 338 -14.48 -9.91 -26.25
C ASP A 338 -13.26 -9.86 -25.31
N ILE A 339 -12.18 -9.22 -25.79
CA ILE A 339 -10.86 -9.20 -25.14
C ILE A 339 -10.82 -8.17 -24.00
N ASP A 340 -11.57 -7.07 -24.12
CA ASP A 340 -11.62 -6.01 -23.12
C ASP A 340 -12.20 -6.53 -21.80
N PRO A 341 -11.48 -6.35 -20.66
CA PRO A 341 -11.84 -7.03 -19.43
C PRO A 341 -13.02 -6.36 -18.72
N THR A 342 -14.12 -7.10 -18.55
CA THR A 342 -15.28 -6.70 -17.74
C THR A 342 -14.92 -6.63 -16.26
N GLU A 343 -15.67 -5.83 -15.46
CA GLU A 343 -15.48 -5.76 -14.01
C GLU A 343 -15.54 -7.14 -13.32
N GLU A 344 -16.42 -8.02 -13.79
CA GLU A 344 -16.53 -9.40 -13.29
C GLU A 344 -15.26 -10.22 -13.61
N SER A 345 -14.72 -10.12 -14.83
CA SER A 345 -13.47 -10.80 -15.21
C SER A 345 -12.28 -10.29 -14.39
N LEU A 346 -12.18 -8.96 -14.18
CA LEU A 346 -11.16 -8.35 -13.32
C LEU A 346 -11.29 -8.80 -11.87
N ALA A 347 -12.51 -8.91 -11.33
CA ALA A 347 -12.74 -9.40 -9.98
C ALA A 347 -12.28 -10.85 -9.81
N VAL A 348 -12.53 -11.73 -10.80
CA VAL A 348 -12.04 -13.12 -10.73
C VAL A 348 -10.54 -13.23 -10.97
N ALA A 349 -9.96 -12.44 -11.89
CA ALA A 349 -8.51 -12.38 -12.09
C ALA A 349 -7.79 -11.97 -10.79
N ARG A 350 -8.27 -10.92 -10.11
CA ARG A 350 -7.78 -10.43 -8.81
C ARG A 350 -8.03 -11.42 -7.66
N SER A 351 -9.12 -12.19 -7.68
CA SER A 351 -9.37 -13.26 -6.71
C SER A 351 -8.39 -14.43 -6.88
N ARG A 352 -8.10 -14.82 -8.13
CA ARG A 352 -7.06 -15.81 -8.45
C ARG A 352 -5.65 -15.31 -8.11
N GLU A 353 -5.37 -14.01 -8.28
CA GLU A 353 -4.11 -13.36 -7.86
C GLU A 353 -3.93 -13.51 -6.35
N GLN A 354 -4.94 -13.11 -5.57
CA GLN A 354 -4.97 -13.23 -4.11
C GLN A 354 -4.74 -14.67 -3.65
N ALA A 355 -5.47 -15.64 -4.21
CA ALA A 355 -5.35 -17.03 -3.82
C ALA A 355 -3.96 -17.64 -4.11
N ALA A 356 -3.33 -17.26 -5.23
CA ALA A 356 -2.00 -17.73 -5.62
C ALA A 356 -0.91 -17.13 -4.72
N GLU A 357 -0.91 -15.81 -4.49
CA GLU A 357 0.05 -15.15 -3.60
C GLU A 357 -0.13 -15.55 -2.13
N ALA A 358 -1.38 -15.69 -1.66
CA ALA A 358 -1.67 -16.22 -0.34
C ALA A 358 -1.18 -17.66 -0.15
N ARG A 359 -1.32 -18.53 -1.17
CA ARG A 359 -0.75 -19.89 -1.15
C ARG A 359 0.78 -19.87 -1.14
N SER A 360 1.39 -18.96 -1.90
CA SER A 360 2.84 -18.74 -1.95
C SER A 360 3.41 -18.41 -0.55
N VAL A 361 2.78 -17.48 0.15
CA VAL A 361 3.14 -17.10 1.54
C VAL A 361 2.76 -18.17 2.56
N HIS A 362 1.67 -18.93 2.34
CA HIS A 362 1.34 -20.08 3.19
C HIS A 362 2.44 -21.15 3.12
N ASN A 363 3.02 -21.42 1.95
CA ASN A 363 4.11 -22.40 1.81
C ASN A 363 5.37 -21.97 2.59
N LEU A 364 5.69 -20.67 2.59
CA LEU A 364 6.74 -20.06 3.40
C LEU A 364 6.51 -20.22 4.92
N LEU A 365 5.26 -20.02 5.37
CA LEU A 365 4.92 -19.94 6.80
C LEU A 365 4.46 -21.27 7.42
N HIS A 366 4.19 -22.30 6.61
CA HIS A 366 3.76 -23.64 7.05
C HIS A 366 4.59 -24.76 6.38
N PRO A 367 5.93 -24.74 6.47
CA PRO A 367 6.76 -25.84 5.97
C PRO A 367 6.58 -27.10 6.83
N GLY A 368 6.62 -28.28 6.22
CA GLY A 368 6.75 -29.56 6.92
C GLY A 368 8.23 -29.93 7.19
N THR A 369 9.13 -29.50 6.30
CA THR A 369 10.57 -29.71 6.44
C THR A 369 11.38 -28.43 6.21
N VAL A 370 12.32 -28.15 7.12
CA VAL A 370 13.26 -27.02 7.04
C VAL A 370 14.71 -27.53 6.96
N ALA A 371 15.45 -27.12 5.92
CA ALA A 371 16.90 -27.27 5.88
C ALA A 371 17.58 -25.97 6.35
N VAL A 372 18.66 -26.09 7.14
CA VAL A 372 19.48 -24.94 7.57
C VAL A 372 20.88 -25.07 6.98
N ILE A 373 21.12 -24.30 5.92
CA ILE A 373 22.33 -24.36 5.10
C ILE A 373 23.34 -23.35 5.63
N GLY A 374 24.51 -23.83 6.05
CA GLY A 374 25.45 -23.07 6.87
C GLY A 374 25.29 -23.29 8.38
N ALA A 375 24.48 -24.28 8.80
CA ALA A 375 24.41 -24.71 10.20
C ALA A 375 25.82 -25.07 10.73
N SER A 376 26.12 -24.76 12.00
CA SER A 376 27.46 -24.99 12.56
C SER A 376 27.43 -25.38 14.03
N ALA A 377 28.45 -26.11 14.49
CA ALA A 377 28.67 -26.36 15.92
C ALA A 377 29.14 -25.09 16.67
N ASP A 378 29.71 -24.12 15.95
CA ASP A 378 30.22 -22.84 16.47
C ASP A 378 29.07 -21.88 16.84
N PRO A 379 28.90 -21.50 18.12
CA PRO A 379 27.80 -20.64 18.56
C PRO A 379 27.90 -19.18 18.10
N THR A 380 29.01 -18.76 17.49
CA THR A 380 29.18 -17.40 16.96
C THR A 380 28.60 -17.23 15.55
N LYS A 381 28.32 -18.34 14.84
CA LYS A 381 27.88 -18.30 13.43
C LYS A 381 26.36 -18.19 13.30
N VAL A 382 25.92 -17.39 12.32
CA VAL A 382 24.50 -17.13 12.01
C VAL A 382 23.68 -18.41 11.86
N GLY A 383 24.19 -19.40 11.13
CA GLY A 383 23.53 -20.70 10.94
C GLY A 383 23.42 -21.56 12.21
N HIS A 384 24.27 -21.34 13.23
CA HIS A 384 24.06 -21.96 14.55
C HIS A 384 22.88 -21.31 15.27
N VAL A 385 22.78 -19.98 15.26
CA VAL A 385 21.70 -19.23 15.90
C VAL A 385 20.35 -19.62 15.29
N ALA A 386 20.23 -19.58 13.96
CA ALA A 386 19.00 -19.99 13.26
C ALA A 386 18.59 -21.44 13.57
N PHE A 387 19.54 -22.38 13.55
CA PHE A 387 19.25 -23.79 13.86
C PHE A 387 18.90 -24.02 15.33
N ALA A 388 19.58 -23.33 16.26
CA ALA A 388 19.27 -23.39 17.68
C ALA A 388 17.90 -22.77 18.00
N ASN A 389 17.51 -21.71 17.28
CA ASN A 389 16.21 -21.04 17.40
C ASN A 389 15.04 -21.93 16.93
N LEU A 390 15.19 -22.64 15.81
CA LEU A 390 14.21 -23.63 15.34
C LEU A 390 13.99 -24.76 16.36
N LEU A 391 15.07 -25.29 16.93
CA LEU A 391 15.00 -26.33 17.96
C LEU A 391 14.42 -25.80 19.29
N ALA A 392 14.72 -24.55 19.66
CA ALA A 392 14.22 -23.92 20.89
C ALA A 392 12.74 -23.52 20.82
N ALA A 393 12.19 -23.35 19.62
CA ALA A 393 10.76 -23.15 19.39
C ALA A 393 9.94 -24.45 19.39
N ASP A 394 10.59 -25.61 19.47
CA ASP A 394 9.97 -26.94 19.34
C ASP A 394 9.18 -27.05 18.01
N PHE A 395 9.80 -26.69 16.88
CA PHE A 395 9.18 -26.75 15.56
C PHE A 395 8.56 -28.12 15.29
N ALA A 396 7.32 -28.14 14.80
CA ALA A 396 6.51 -29.36 14.67
C ALA A 396 6.92 -30.29 13.51
N GLY A 397 7.67 -29.78 12.54
CA GLY A 397 8.18 -30.51 11.38
C GLY A 397 9.62 -30.99 11.52
N ALA A 398 10.20 -31.49 10.43
CA ALA A 398 11.59 -31.95 10.40
C ALA A 398 12.58 -30.79 10.21
N VAL A 399 13.72 -30.80 10.92
CA VAL A 399 14.81 -29.81 10.74
C VAL A 399 16.14 -30.50 10.44
N TYR A 400 16.76 -30.13 9.32
CA TYR A 400 18.01 -30.72 8.84
C TYR A 400 19.15 -29.69 8.78
N PRO A 401 20.19 -29.80 9.63
CA PRO A 401 21.39 -28.97 9.50
C PRO A 401 22.24 -29.45 8.31
N VAL A 402 22.58 -28.55 7.40
CA VAL A 402 23.43 -28.81 6.23
C VAL A 402 24.79 -28.15 6.42
N ASN A 403 25.84 -28.97 6.45
CA ASN A 403 27.23 -28.60 6.66
C ASN A 403 28.18 -29.70 6.12
N PRO A 404 29.20 -29.38 5.30
CA PRO A 404 30.10 -30.37 4.71
C PRO A 404 31.16 -30.95 5.68
N GLU A 405 31.50 -30.24 6.75
CA GLU A 405 32.57 -30.62 7.69
C GLU A 405 32.04 -31.40 8.90
N HIS A 406 30.85 -31.05 9.38
CA HIS A 406 30.26 -31.59 10.60
C HIS A 406 29.34 -32.77 10.31
N ARG A 407 29.56 -33.92 10.97
CA ARG A 407 28.63 -35.07 10.91
C ARG A 407 27.34 -34.85 11.70
N SER A 408 27.34 -33.92 12.65
CA SER A 408 26.18 -33.53 13.46
C SER A 408 26.32 -32.09 13.98
N VAL A 409 25.19 -31.41 14.17
CA VAL A 409 25.10 -30.07 14.79
C VAL A 409 24.07 -30.14 15.92
N ARG A 410 24.41 -29.63 17.11
CA ARG A 410 23.55 -29.66 18.32
C ARG A 410 22.97 -31.06 18.66
N GLY A 411 23.66 -32.14 18.26
CA GLY A 411 23.22 -33.53 18.44
C GLY A 411 22.36 -34.10 17.29
N VAL A 412 21.87 -33.26 16.37
CA VAL A 412 21.10 -33.68 15.19
C VAL A 412 22.05 -34.09 14.06
N ARG A 413 21.69 -35.12 13.28
CA ARG A 413 22.45 -35.58 12.10
C ARG A 413 22.55 -34.46 11.08
N ALA A 414 23.77 -34.12 10.67
CA ALA A 414 24.03 -33.12 9.63
C ALA A 414 24.42 -33.76 8.29
N TYR A 415 24.08 -33.08 7.20
CA TYR A 415 24.21 -33.55 5.82
C TYR A 415 25.18 -32.64 5.04
N PRO A 416 26.06 -33.18 4.16
CA PRO A 416 26.98 -32.34 3.39
C PRO A 416 26.28 -31.34 2.45
N SER A 417 25.25 -31.82 1.74
CA SER A 417 24.38 -31.03 0.86
C SER A 417 22.91 -31.19 1.25
N VAL A 418 22.07 -30.25 0.82
CA VAL A 418 20.59 -30.36 0.88
C VAL A 418 20.07 -31.52 0.02
N LEU A 419 20.85 -31.95 -0.98
CA LEU A 419 20.59 -33.13 -1.82
C LEU A 419 20.73 -34.46 -1.05
N ASP A 420 21.59 -34.52 -0.03
CA ASP A 420 21.82 -35.74 0.76
C ASP A 420 20.72 -36.01 1.80
N ILE A 421 19.83 -35.05 2.03
CA ILE A 421 18.65 -35.21 2.90
C ILE A 421 17.71 -36.23 2.23
N PRO A 422 17.24 -37.28 2.93
CA PRO A 422 16.34 -38.27 2.34
C PRO A 422 14.96 -37.68 2.01
N ASP A 423 14.42 -36.86 2.91
CA ASP A 423 13.07 -36.31 2.86
C ASP A 423 12.95 -35.13 1.88
N PRO A 424 11.75 -34.79 1.38
CA PRO A 424 11.51 -33.52 0.69
C PRO A 424 11.73 -32.34 1.64
N VAL A 425 12.21 -31.22 1.11
CA VAL A 425 12.48 -29.97 1.86
C VAL A 425 11.56 -28.88 1.34
N ASP A 426 10.71 -28.31 2.20
CA ASP A 426 9.83 -27.20 1.78
C ASP A 426 10.59 -25.87 1.77
N LEU A 427 11.35 -25.61 2.84
CA LEU A 427 12.03 -24.35 3.10
C LEU A 427 13.52 -24.58 3.37
N ALA A 428 14.38 -23.78 2.73
CA ALA A 428 15.81 -23.70 3.06
C ALA A 428 16.16 -22.33 3.66
N LEU A 429 16.63 -22.32 4.90
CA LEU A 429 17.24 -21.14 5.52
C LEU A 429 18.73 -21.13 5.14
N VAL A 430 19.16 -20.06 4.48
CA VAL A 430 20.50 -19.92 3.91
C VAL A 430 21.30 -18.90 4.70
N ALA A 431 22.35 -19.38 5.38
CA ALA A 431 23.24 -18.62 6.25
C ALA A 431 24.72 -18.85 5.86
N VAL A 432 25.01 -18.86 4.55
CA VAL A 432 26.37 -18.92 3.96
C VAL A 432 26.74 -17.56 3.33
N PRO A 433 28.03 -17.24 3.12
CA PRO A 433 28.44 -16.03 2.41
C PRO A 433 27.81 -15.88 1.02
N ALA A 434 27.64 -14.65 0.54
CA ALA A 434 26.92 -14.35 -0.71
C ALA A 434 27.50 -15.09 -1.93
N GLU A 435 28.81 -15.20 -2.01
CA GLU A 435 29.56 -15.93 -3.05
C GLU A 435 29.30 -17.45 -3.06
N ALA A 436 28.70 -18.00 -2.00
CA ALA A 436 28.30 -19.41 -1.91
C ALA A 436 26.79 -19.63 -2.12
N VAL A 437 25.99 -18.57 -2.25
CA VAL A 437 24.52 -18.69 -2.38
C VAL A 437 24.10 -19.30 -3.72
N GLU A 438 24.88 -19.08 -4.79
CA GLU A 438 24.65 -19.69 -6.12
C GLU A 438 24.68 -21.23 -6.07
N ALA A 439 25.77 -21.81 -5.57
CA ALA A 439 25.89 -23.27 -5.43
C ALA A 439 24.85 -23.87 -4.45
N VAL A 440 24.32 -23.07 -3.52
CA VAL A 440 23.19 -23.45 -2.67
C VAL A 440 21.86 -23.39 -3.42
N LEU A 441 21.67 -22.41 -4.30
CA LEU A 441 20.50 -22.28 -5.15
C LEU A 441 20.37 -23.49 -6.08
N ASP A 442 21.43 -23.87 -6.78
CA ASP A 442 21.50 -25.05 -7.66
C ASP A 442 21.10 -26.34 -6.92
N ALA A 443 21.59 -26.50 -5.69
CA ALA A 443 21.30 -27.67 -4.87
C ALA A 443 19.86 -27.68 -4.32
N CYS A 444 19.30 -26.51 -3.98
CA CYS A 444 17.90 -26.36 -3.58
C CYS A 444 16.93 -26.59 -4.76
N LEU A 445 17.27 -26.08 -5.94
CA LEU A 445 16.62 -26.26 -7.23
C LEU A 445 16.52 -27.75 -7.56
N ALA A 446 17.66 -28.46 -7.61
CA ALA A 446 17.69 -29.90 -7.89
C ALA A 446 17.04 -30.76 -6.79
N LYS A 447 16.85 -30.22 -5.58
CA LYS A 447 16.11 -30.84 -4.47
C LYS A 447 14.60 -30.58 -4.52
N GLY A 448 14.13 -29.62 -5.32
CA GLY A 448 12.73 -29.22 -5.39
C GLY A 448 12.24 -28.42 -4.17
N VAL A 449 13.13 -27.62 -3.57
CA VAL A 449 12.77 -26.68 -2.48
C VAL A 449 11.77 -25.66 -2.99
N LYS A 450 10.79 -25.25 -2.17
CA LYS A 450 9.74 -24.28 -2.57
C LYS A 450 10.09 -22.84 -2.19
N THR A 451 10.86 -22.66 -1.12
CA THR A 451 11.11 -21.33 -0.56
C THR A 451 12.48 -21.20 0.09
N LEU A 452 13.14 -20.06 -0.17
CA LEU A 452 14.44 -19.71 0.37
C LEU A 452 14.30 -18.56 1.37
N VAL A 453 14.94 -18.67 2.54
CA VAL A 453 15.03 -17.61 3.55
C VAL A 453 16.50 -17.24 3.71
N ILE A 454 16.91 -16.15 3.06
CA ILE A 454 18.33 -15.78 2.93
C ILE A 454 18.64 -14.68 3.95
N VAL A 455 19.27 -15.09 5.05
CA VAL A 455 19.63 -14.19 6.16
C VAL A 455 20.99 -13.50 5.95
N SER A 456 21.74 -13.91 4.93
CA SER A 456 23.03 -13.33 4.55
C SER A 456 22.87 -12.00 3.80
N GLY A 457 23.71 -11.02 4.13
CA GLY A 457 23.98 -9.83 3.31
C GLY A 457 25.09 -10.08 2.27
N GLY A 458 25.52 -9.02 1.59
CA GLY A 458 26.42 -9.03 0.43
C GLY A 458 25.73 -8.71 -0.90
N PHE A 459 24.52 -8.15 -0.87
CA PHE A 459 23.60 -8.02 -2.01
C PHE A 459 23.32 -6.55 -2.34
N ALA A 460 22.10 -6.13 -2.69
CA ALA A 460 21.84 -4.76 -3.18
C ALA A 460 22.26 -3.64 -2.21
N GLU A 461 22.30 -3.90 -0.89
CA GLU A 461 22.80 -2.98 0.12
C GLU A 461 24.33 -2.75 0.05
N SER A 462 25.05 -3.65 -0.63
CA SER A 462 26.49 -3.57 -0.89
C SER A 462 26.84 -2.87 -2.21
N GLY A 463 25.84 -2.36 -2.96
CA GLY A 463 26.03 -1.57 -4.18
C GLY A 463 25.79 -2.34 -5.50
N PRO A 464 26.17 -1.75 -6.66
CA PRO A 464 25.71 -2.23 -7.98
C PRO A 464 26.03 -3.70 -8.32
N LEU A 465 27.20 -4.21 -7.91
CA LEU A 465 27.56 -5.61 -8.12
C LEU A 465 26.69 -6.57 -7.27
N GLY A 466 26.39 -6.18 -6.04
CA GLY A 466 25.50 -6.93 -5.16
C GLY A 466 24.03 -6.86 -5.61
N LEU A 467 23.60 -5.75 -6.22
CA LEU A 467 22.30 -5.65 -6.90
C LEU A 467 22.22 -6.60 -8.11
N HIS A 468 23.27 -6.72 -8.91
CA HIS A 468 23.31 -7.68 -10.01
C HIS A 468 23.24 -9.13 -9.50
N ALA A 469 23.96 -9.46 -8.42
CA ALA A 469 23.86 -10.77 -7.76
C ALA A 469 22.45 -11.04 -7.21
N GLU A 470 21.80 -10.04 -6.61
CA GLU A 470 20.43 -10.13 -6.10
C GLU A 470 19.39 -10.36 -7.20
N LEU A 471 19.52 -9.64 -8.33
CA LEU A 471 18.65 -9.82 -9.50
C LEU A 471 18.79 -11.24 -10.06
N ARG A 472 20.02 -11.74 -10.29
CA ARG A 472 20.22 -13.11 -10.80
C ARG A 472 19.70 -14.16 -9.82
N LEU A 473 19.95 -14.00 -8.52
CA LEU A 473 19.43 -14.87 -7.46
C LEU A 473 17.88 -14.99 -7.51
N VAL A 474 17.16 -13.89 -7.66
CA VAL A 474 15.69 -13.95 -7.76
C VAL A 474 15.24 -14.52 -9.11
N GLY A 475 15.94 -14.23 -10.20
CA GLY A 475 15.63 -14.76 -11.53
C GLY A 475 15.70 -16.28 -11.57
N GLU A 476 16.86 -16.83 -11.21
CA GLU A 476 17.07 -18.27 -11.16
C GLU A 476 16.12 -18.97 -10.17
N ALA A 477 15.84 -18.36 -9.01
CA ALA A 477 14.89 -18.90 -8.06
C ALA A 477 13.47 -19.00 -8.64
N ARG A 478 12.96 -17.92 -9.26
CA ARG A 478 11.61 -17.90 -9.82
C ARG A 478 11.45 -18.75 -11.08
N ALA A 479 12.46 -18.77 -11.94
CA ALA A 479 12.49 -19.65 -13.12
C ALA A 479 12.26 -21.11 -12.71
N HIS A 480 12.82 -21.53 -11.58
CA HIS A 480 12.70 -22.89 -11.05
C HIS A 480 11.56 -23.07 -10.03
N GLY A 481 10.63 -22.12 -9.96
CA GLY A 481 9.39 -22.24 -9.17
C GLY A 481 9.49 -21.82 -7.70
N MET A 482 10.63 -21.28 -7.26
CA MET A 482 10.91 -20.93 -5.87
C MET A 482 10.58 -19.47 -5.55
N ARG A 483 10.25 -19.19 -4.29
CA ARG A 483 10.15 -17.82 -3.73
C ARG A 483 11.30 -17.49 -2.79
N VAL A 484 11.64 -16.21 -2.66
CA VAL A 484 12.76 -15.73 -1.83
C VAL A 484 12.30 -14.71 -0.79
N VAL A 485 12.63 -14.96 0.48
CA VAL A 485 12.62 -13.96 1.56
C VAL A 485 14.04 -13.50 1.81
N GLY A 486 14.26 -12.19 1.78
CA GLY A 486 15.58 -11.58 1.80
C GLY A 486 16.02 -11.06 0.41
N PRO A 487 17.33 -11.05 0.12
CA PRO A 487 18.44 -11.34 1.04
C PRO A 487 18.52 -10.34 2.20
N ASN A 488 19.50 -10.49 3.10
CA ASN A 488 19.70 -9.63 4.28
C ASN A 488 18.48 -9.62 5.25
N ALA A 489 17.74 -10.73 5.31
CA ALA A 489 16.56 -10.88 6.17
C ALA A 489 16.92 -11.25 7.62
N LEU A 490 16.08 -10.87 8.60
CA LEU A 490 16.12 -11.51 9.93
C LEU A 490 15.55 -12.94 9.90
N GLY A 491 14.70 -13.24 8.92
CA GLY A 491 14.00 -14.52 8.75
C GLY A 491 12.49 -14.45 9.03
N VAL A 492 11.86 -15.62 9.26
CA VAL A 492 10.40 -15.76 9.39
C VAL A 492 9.94 -16.56 10.61
N LEU A 493 8.72 -16.27 11.08
CA LEU A 493 8.11 -16.80 12.29
C LEU A 493 6.65 -17.20 12.03
N ASN A 494 6.23 -18.37 12.52
CA ASN A 494 4.82 -18.73 12.68
C ASN A 494 4.62 -19.36 14.08
N THR A 495 3.74 -18.76 14.87
CA THR A 495 3.48 -19.16 16.27
C THR A 495 2.34 -20.18 16.42
N ALA A 496 1.68 -20.58 15.33
CA ALA A 496 0.60 -21.56 15.34
C ALA A 496 1.03 -22.87 16.04
N LYS A 497 0.13 -23.46 16.83
CA LYS A 497 0.46 -24.56 17.76
C LYS A 497 0.91 -25.84 17.04
N ASP A 498 0.46 -26.03 15.82
CA ASP A 498 0.76 -27.12 14.89
C ASP A 498 1.98 -26.84 13.99
N VAL A 499 2.59 -25.65 14.06
CA VAL A 499 3.74 -25.25 13.24
C VAL A 499 4.96 -24.92 14.10
N ARG A 500 4.86 -23.91 14.98
CA ARG A 500 5.93 -23.45 15.90
C ARG A 500 7.27 -23.13 15.20
N LEU A 501 7.22 -22.48 14.04
CA LEU A 501 8.38 -22.13 13.20
C LEU A 501 9.10 -20.88 13.74
N ASN A 502 10.34 -21.01 14.18
CA ASN A 502 11.25 -19.88 14.42
C ASN A 502 12.47 -19.92 13.48
N ALA A 503 12.24 -19.62 12.19
CA ALA A 503 13.28 -19.49 11.19
C ALA A 503 13.88 -18.07 11.20
N THR A 504 14.20 -17.53 12.39
CA THR A 504 14.75 -16.18 12.58
C THR A 504 16.09 -16.18 13.33
N LEU A 505 16.78 -15.04 13.33
CA LEU A 505 17.94 -14.80 14.20
C LEU A 505 17.57 -14.22 15.58
N ALA A 506 16.29 -14.05 15.91
CA ALA A 506 15.86 -13.45 17.17
C ALA A 506 15.91 -14.46 18.34
N PRO A 507 16.67 -14.18 19.42
CA PRO A 507 16.84 -15.11 20.55
C PRO A 507 15.68 -15.06 21.56
N ARG A 508 14.70 -14.17 21.34
CA ARG A 508 13.45 -14.06 22.10
C ARG A 508 12.33 -13.76 21.12
N LEU A 509 11.19 -14.41 21.33
CA LEU A 509 9.99 -14.21 20.53
C LEU A 509 8.85 -13.64 21.38
N PRO A 510 7.94 -12.84 20.79
CA PRO A 510 6.59 -12.70 21.30
C PRO A 510 5.91 -14.06 21.42
N LYS A 511 5.00 -14.19 22.39
CA LYS A 511 4.12 -15.36 22.48
C LYS A 511 3.10 -15.36 21.33
N ARG A 512 2.42 -16.48 21.11
CA ARG A 512 1.30 -16.59 20.15
C ARG A 512 0.21 -15.55 20.43
N GLY A 513 -0.21 -14.86 19.40
CA GLY A 513 -1.37 -13.96 19.39
C GLY A 513 -1.97 -13.88 18.00
N ARG A 514 -2.65 -12.78 17.68
CA ARG A 514 -3.42 -12.61 16.43
C ARG A 514 -2.96 -11.42 15.58
N THR A 515 -1.66 -11.13 15.67
CA THR A 515 -1.02 -9.96 15.05
C THR A 515 0.00 -10.40 13.99
N GLY A 516 -0.27 -10.12 12.72
CA GLY A 516 0.67 -10.31 11.63
C GLY A 516 1.62 -9.12 11.53
N PHE A 517 2.93 -9.35 11.34
CA PHE A 517 3.91 -8.26 11.28
C PHE A 517 4.93 -8.46 10.14
N PHE A 518 4.93 -7.54 9.18
CA PHE A 518 5.92 -7.46 8.10
C PHE A 518 6.93 -6.34 8.38
N CYS A 519 8.23 -6.63 8.25
CA CYS A 519 9.31 -5.68 8.48
C CYS A 519 10.35 -5.73 7.36
N GLN A 520 10.76 -4.57 6.83
CA GLN A 520 11.87 -4.51 5.85
C GLN A 520 13.25 -4.52 6.56
N SER A 521 13.40 -3.82 7.68
CA SER A 521 14.67 -3.81 8.42
C SER A 521 14.99 -5.17 9.08
N GLY A 522 16.15 -5.74 8.72
CA GLY A 522 16.69 -6.94 9.36
C GLY A 522 17.23 -6.65 10.77
N ALA A 523 18.20 -5.73 10.89
CA ALA A 523 18.89 -5.44 12.16
C ALA A 523 17.95 -4.94 13.27
N LEU A 524 16.95 -4.11 12.94
CA LEU A 524 15.99 -3.58 13.90
C LEU A 524 14.95 -4.64 14.33
N GLY A 525 14.73 -5.68 13.51
CA GLY A 525 13.70 -6.71 13.73
C GLY A 525 13.86 -7.47 15.05
N THR A 526 15.09 -7.71 15.52
CA THR A 526 15.33 -8.37 16.83
C THR A 526 14.85 -7.50 17.99
N ALA A 527 15.07 -6.19 17.92
CA ALA A 527 14.57 -5.26 18.94
C ALA A 527 13.05 -5.11 18.88
N ILE A 528 12.48 -5.04 17.66
CA ILE A 528 11.04 -5.04 17.40
C ILE A 528 10.35 -6.27 18.02
N LEU A 529 10.89 -7.48 17.81
CA LEU A 529 10.35 -8.72 18.38
C LEU A 529 10.49 -8.77 19.91
N ALA A 530 11.58 -8.24 20.47
CA ALA A 530 11.75 -8.15 21.92
C ALA A 530 10.74 -7.16 22.56
N ASP A 531 10.53 -5.99 21.95
CA ASP A 531 9.64 -4.93 22.45
C ASP A 531 8.16 -5.31 22.34
N ALA A 532 7.75 -5.94 21.23
CA ALA A 532 6.42 -6.56 21.10
C ALA A 532 6.16 -7.57 22.23
N GLY A 533 7.13 -8.44 22.50
CA GLY A 533 7.07 -9.43 23.57
C GLY A 533 6.97 -8.82 24.98
N SER A 534 7.76 -7.78 25.29
CA SER A 534 7.70 -7.11 26.60
C SER A 534 6.41 -6.31 26.82
N ARG A 535 5.83 -5.75 25.76
CA ARG A 535 4.54 -5.03 25.81
C ARG A 535 3.33 -5.95 25.98
N GLY A 536 3.52 -7.27 25.87
CA GLY A 536 2.44 -8.27 25.93
C GLY A 536 1.71 -8.50 24.60
N LEU A 537 2.19 -7.93 23.49
CA LEU A 537 1.59 -8.06 22.17
C LEU A 537 1.99 -9.39 21.51
N GLY A 538 1.07 -10.36 21.51
CA GLY A 538 1.28 -11.63 20.84
C GLY A 538 1.16 -11.53 19.31
N LEU A 539 2.05 -12.21 18.59
CA LEU A 539 2.06 -12.28 17.13
C LEU A 539 1.48 -13.60 16.64
N SER A 540 0.83 -13.61 15.47
CA SER A 540 0.49 -14.83 14.72
C SER A 540 1.70 -15.25 13.88
N THR A 541 2.10 -14.39 12.95
CA THR A 541 3.17 -14.58 11.97
C THR A 541 4.05 -13.33 11.85
N PHE A 542 5.36 -13.48 11.70
CA PHE A 542 6.27 -12.37 11.38
C PHE A 542 7.18 -12.71 10.18
N VAL A 543 7.40 -11.73 9.31
CA VAL A 543 8.31 -11.83 8.17
C VAL A 543 9.21 -10.61 8.13
N SER A 544 10.53 -10.82 8.26
CA SER A 544 11.53 -9.83 7.90
C SER A 544 11.99 -10.09 6.46
N ALA A 545 11.74 -9.14 5.56
CA ALA A 545 12.03 -9.31 4.13
C ALA A 545 13.44 -8.83 3.71
N GLY A 546 14.18 -8.16 4.60
CA GLY A 546 15.49 -7.57 4.28
C GLY A 546 15.39 -6.63 3.07
N ASN A 547 16.23 -6.85 2.08
CA ASN A 547 16.24 -6.08 0.82
C ASN A 547 14.93 -6.19 0.02
N ARG A 548 14.06 -7.16 0.34
CA ARG A 548 12.74 -7.38 -0.28
C ARG A 548 12.83 -7.54 -1.79
N ALA A 549 13.73 -8.43 -2.23
CA ALA A 549 14.00 -8.68 -3.64
C ALA A 549 12.83 -9.40 -4.34
N ASP A 550 12.18 -10.34 -3.65
CA ASP A 550 11.01 -11.07 -4.13
C ASP A 550 9.77 -10.93 -3.23
N VAL A 551 9.66 -11.70 -2.15
CA VAL A 551 8.46 -11.68 -1.28
C VAL A 551 8.30 -10.31 -0.61
N SER A 552 7.11 -9.72 -0.75
CA SER A 552 6.83 -8.33 -0.38
C SER A 552 5.71 -8.18 0.65
N GLY A 553 5.50 -6.95 1.12
CA GLY A 553 4.35 -6.63 1.98
C GLY A 553 3.01 -6.86 1.29
N ASN A 554 2.96 -6.79 -0.05
CA ASN A 554 1.73 -7.02 -0.81
C ASN A 554 1.35 -8.51 -0.81
N ASP A 555 2.30 -9.44 -0.96
CA ASP A 555 2.07 -10.88 -0.82
C ASP A 555 1.51 -11.20 0.58
N LEU A 556 2.07 -10.58 1.62
CA LEU A 556 1.63 -10.75 3.01
C LEU A 556 0.24 -10.17 3.30
N LEU A 557 -0.12 -9.02 2.71
CA LEU A 557 -1.49 -8.48 2.77
C LEU A 557 -2.50 -9.45 2.12
N GLN A 558 -2.15 -10.07 0.98
CA GLN A 558 -3.00 -11.04 0.30
C GLN A 558 -3.19 -12.31 1.15
N TYR A 559 -2.14 -12.79 1.82
CA TYR A 559 -2.22 -13.88 2.80
C TYR A 559 -3.12 -13.53 4.00
N TRP A 560 -2.87 -12.40 4.66
CA TRP A 560 -3.60 -12.00 5.86
C TRP A 560 -5.06 -11.64 5.63
N GLU A 561 -5.49 -11.40 4.39
CA GLU A 561 -6.91 -11.25 4.05
C GLU A 561 -7.71 -12.51 4.37
N THR A 562 -7.17 -13.69 4.04
CA THR A 562 -7.84 -15.00 4.24
C THR A 562 -7.41 -15.76 5.50
N ASP A 563 -6.28 -15.40 6.12
CA ASP A 563 -5.76 -16.03 7.35
C ASP A 563 -6.74 -15.90 8.55
N PRO A 564 -7.27 -17.00 9.13
CA PRO A 564 -8.16 -16.92 10.29
C PRO A 564 -7.44 -16.68 11.63
N ASP A 565 -6.12 -16.78 11.70
CA ASP A 565 -5.34 -16.56 12.92
C ASP A 565 -4.81 -15.11 13.08
N THR A 566 -4.92 -14.27 12.04
CA THR A 566 -4.52 -12.85 12.09
C THR A 566 -5.73 -11.92 12.05
N ASP A 567 -5.87 -11.04 13.06
CA ASP A 567 -6.89 -9.98 13.15
C ASP A 567 -6.32 -8.56 12.92
N LEU A 568 -5.03 -8.36 13.19
CA LEU A 568 -4.32 -7.07 13.14
C LEU A 568 -3.05 -7.20 12.30
N VAL A 569 -2.80 -6.21 11.44
CA VAL A 569 -1.59 -6.16 10.59
C VAL A 569 -0.70 -4.99 10.97
N LEU A 570 0.58 -5.27 11.15
CA LEU A 570 1.64 -4.29 11.44
C LEU A 570 2.65 -4.26 10.29
N LEU A 571 3.00 -3.06 9.83
CA LEU A 571 3.89 -2.85 8.70
C LEU A 571 5.03 -1.90 9.10
N TYR A 572 6.28 -2.35 9.04
CA TYR A 572 7.45 -1.48 9.03
C TYR A 572 8.04 -1.45 7.61
N LEU A 573 7.89 -0.32 6.93
CA LEU A 573 8.17 -0.17 5.51
C LEU A 573 9.16 0.96 5.26
N GLU A 574 10.15 0.69 4.41
CA GLU A 574 11.06 1.68 3.83
C GLU A 574 10.59 2.05 2.42
N SER A 575 9.99 1.10 1.68
CA SER A 575 9.37 1.30 0.36
C SER A 575 8.16 0.37 0.09
N PHE A 576 7.18 0.80 -0.70
CA PHE A 576 5.93 0.06 -0.95
C PHE A 576 6.01 -0.98 -2.09
N GLY A 577 7.02 -0.90 -2.97
CA GLY A 577 7.22 -1.85 -4.07
C GLY A 577 6.29 -1.61 -5.25
N ASN A 578 5.00 -1.96 -5.13
CA ASN A 578 3.95 -1.55 -6.06
C ASN A 578 2.91 -0.73 -5.28
N PRO A 579 2.98 0.62 -5.37
CA PRO A 579 2.02 1.57 -4.79
C PRO A 579 0.54 1.30 -5.09
N ARG A 580 0.15 1.20 -6.37
CA ARG A 580 -1.26 1.04 -6.79
C ARG A 580 -1.84 -0.26 -6.21
N LYS A 581 -1.10 -1.37 -6.27
CA LYS A 581 -1.46 -2.65 -5.65
C LYS A 581 -1.51 -2.55 -4.12
N PHE A 582 -0.55 -1.90 -3.47
CA PHE A 582 -0.56 -1.70 -2.02
C PHE A 582 -1.82 -0.97 -1.55
N ALA A 583 -2.16 0.17 -2.17
CA ALA A 583 -3.35 0.96 -1.83
C ALA A 583 -4.65 0.17 -2.04
N ARG A 584 -4.77 -0.56 -3.16
CA ARG A 584 -5.90 -1.48 -3.45
C ARG A 584 -6.05 -2.54 -2.35
N LEU A 585 -4.98 -3.24 -2.01
CA LEU A 585 -4.99 -4.32 -1.02
C LEU A 585 -5.27 -3.80 0.39
N ALA A 586 -4.66 -2.68 0.77
CA ALA A 586 -4.87 -2.05 2.06
C ALA A 586 -6.32 -1.57 2.24
N ARG A 587 -6.89 -0.85 1.25
CA ARG A 587 -8.28 -0.35 1.29
C ARG A 587 -9.30 -1.49 1.41
N ARG A 588 -9.01 -2.67 0.83
CA ARG A 588 -9.81 -3.90 0.95
C ARG A 588 -9.66 -4.54 2.33
N LEU A 589 -8.43 -4.84 2.74
CA LEU A 589 -8.12 -5.53 4.00
C LEU A 589 -8.53 -4.72 5.24
N ALA A 590 -8.30 -3.41 5.25
CA ALA A 590 -8.62 -2.51 6.36
C ALA A 590 -10.12 -2.48 6.72
N ARG A 591 -11.01 -2.98 5.86
CA ARG A 591 -12.45 -3.12 6.19
C ARG A 591 -12.74 -4.32 7.09
N SER A 592 -11.92 -5.36 7.09
CA SER A 592 -12.02 -6.51 8.01
C SER A 592 -11.04 -6.42 9.18
N LYS A 593 -9.78 -6.06 8.92
CA LYS A 593 -8.64 -6.18 9.84
C LYS A 593 -7.81 -4.87 9.86
N PRO A 594 -7.61 -4.22 11.02
CA PRO A 594 -6.85 -2.96 11.06
C PRO A 594 -5.41 -3.12 10.58
N ILE A 595 -4.88 -2.08 9.92
CA ILE A 595 -3.50 -2.00 9.45
C ILE A 595 -2.83 -0.81 10.14
N VAL A 596 -1.70 -1.02 10.83
CA VAL A 596 -0.88 0.04 11.43
C VAL A 596 0.48 0.05 10.76
N ALA A 597 0.92 1.22 10.27
CA ALA A 597 2.12 1.31 9.42
C ALA A 597 3.10 2.41 9.87
N VAL A 598 4.37 2.04 10.05
CA VAL A 598 5.50 2.98 10.10
C VAL A 598 6.14 3.04 8.72
N LYS A 599 6.15 4.23 8.12
CA LYS A 599 6.97 4.53 6.95
C LYS A 599 8.30 5.14 7.41
N SER A 600 9.36 4.35 7.36
CA SER A 600 10.72 4.80 7.62
C SER A 600 11.24 5.66 6.44
N GLY A 601 12.09 6.65 6.76
CA GLY A 601 12.76 7.52 5.80
C GLY A 601 11.85 8.50 5.04
N ARG A 602 11.80 9.75 5.53
CA ARG A 602 11.16 10.91 4.86
C ARG A 602 11.81 11.26 3.51
N HIS A 603 13.06 10.84 3.30
CA HIS A 603 13.81 11.04 2.04
C HIS A 603 14.36 9.71 1.48
N ALA A 604 13.79 8.56 1.88
CA ALA A 604 14.18 7.23 1.36
C ALA A 604 13.51 6.88 0.01
N VAL A 605 13.20 7.90 -0.79
CA VAL A 605 12.77 7.76 -2.18
C VAL A 605 14.04 7.70 -3.04
N ARG A 606 14.06 6.84 -4.08
CA ARG A 606 15.19 6.84 -5.03
C ARG A 606 15.29 8.21 -5.71
N PRO A 607 16.48 8.82 -5.88
CA PRO A 607 16.61 10.15 -6.48
C PRO A 607 15.89 10.32 -7.82
N GLN A 608 15.89 9.27 -8.66
CA GLN A 608 15.17 9.23 -9.94
C GLN A 608 13.64 9.39 -9.80
N LEU A 609 13.04 8.79 -8.76
CA LEU A 609 11.60 8.91 -8.47
C LEU A 609 11.27 10.25 -7.78
N ALA A 610 12.18 10.75 -6.94
CA ALA A 610 12.03 12.06 -6.31
C ALA A 610 12.09 13.20 -7.36
N ALA A 611 12.97 13.10 -8.36
CA ALA A 611 13.11 14.09 -9.43
C ALA A 611 11.91 14.21 -10.38
N THR A 612 10.99 13.22 -10.36
CA THR A 612 9.81 13.16 -11.25
C THR A 612 8.47 13.27 -10.49
N SER A 613 8.50 13.50 -9.18
CA SER A 613 7.31 13.63 -8.31
C SER A 613 7.26 15.03 -7.69
N ALA A 614 6.13 15.72 -7.78
CA ALA A 614 5.96 17.00 -7.07
C ALA A 614 5.79 16.77 -5.56
N GLU A 615 6.39 17.61 -4.71
CA GLU A 615 6.33 17.44 -3.26
C GLU A 615 4.89 17.54 -2.73
N VAL A 616 4.38 16.41 -2.22
CA VAL A 616 3.13 16.33 -1.45
C VAL A 616 3.48 16.56 0.03
N ASP A 617 2.73 17.39 0.73
CA ASP A 617 2.98 17.66 2.14
C ASP A 617 2.67 16.43 3.04
N GLU A 618 3.35 16.33 4.18
CA GLU A 618 3.23 15.17 5.07
C GLU A 618 1.83 14.96 5.66
N ALA A 619 0.98 16.00 5.75
CA ALA A 619 -0.40 15.86 6.20
C ALA A 619 -1.31 15.30 5.08
N SER A 620 -1.10 15.71 3.83
CA SER A 620 -1.71 15.07 2.66
C SER A 620 -1.26 13.62 2.50
N VAL A 621 0.03 13.31 2.72
CA VAL A 621 0.52 11.92 2.75
C VAL A 621 -0.13 11.12 3.87
N GLN A 622 -0.28 11.68 5.08
CA GLN A 622 -1.06 11.04 6.17
C GLN A 622 -2.52 10.78 5.75
N ALA A 623 -3.18 11.75 5.12
CA ALA A 623 -4.56 11.63 4.67
C ALA A 623 -4.73 10.49 3.64
N LEU A 624 -3.79 10.32 2.70
CA LEU A 624 -3.81 9.21 1.74
C LEU A 624 -3.73 7.82 2.42
N PHE A 625 -2.95 7.67 3.50
CA PHE A 625 -2.96 6.43 4.30
C PHE A 625 -4.30 6.23 5.03
N GLU A 626 -4.83 7.27 5.68
CA GLU A 626 -6.11 7.18 6.39
C GLU A 626 -7.29 6.92 5.43
N GLN A 627 -7.25 7.42 4.19
CA GLN A 627 -8.20 7.10 3.11
C GLN A 627 -8.12 5.62 2.68
N ALA A 628 -6.91 5.05 2.62
CA ALA A 628 -6.69 3.61 2.41
C ALA A 628 -7.01 2.75 3.65
N GLY A 629 -7.47 3.35 4.76
CA GLY A 629 -7.75 2.66 6.02
C GLY A 629 -6.51 2.24 6.81
N VAL A 630 -5.32 2.69 6.39
CA VAL A 630 -4.04 2.43 7.05
C VAL A 630 -3.81 3.49 8.12
N VAL A 631 -3.63 3.04 9.36
CA VAL A 631 -3.27 3.91 10.48
C VAL A 631 -1.76 4.15 10.42
N ARG A 632 -1.35 5.18 9.66
CA ARG A 632 0.04 5.64 9.63
C ARG A 632 0.44 6.25 10.98
N VAL A 633 1.66 5.93 11.39
CA VAL A 633 2.33 6.35 12.62
C VAL A 633 3.80 6.68 12.33
N GLU A 634 4.39 7.54 13.16
CA GLU A 634 5.73 8.09 12.92
C GLU A 634 6.86 7.24 13.53
N SER A 635 6.55 6.36 14.49
CA SER A 635 7.55 5.59 15.22
C SER A 635 7.04 4.22 15.66
N LEU A 636 7.98 3.30 15.95
CA LEU A 636 7.67 1.98 16.49
C LEU A 636 6.92 2.03 17.83
N ALA A 637 7.22 3.03 18.67
CA ALA A 637 6.47 3.25 19.91
C ALA A 637 5.00 3.60 19.62
N GLN A 638 4.73 4.54 18.70
CA GLN A 638 3.36 4.85 18.27
C GLN A 638 2.65 3.65 17.61
N LEU A 639 3.40 2.82 16.86
CA LEU A 639 2.90 1.59 16.25
C LEU A 639 2.44 0.59 17.31
N PHE A 640 3.28 0.25 18.28
CA PHE A 640 2.91 -0.68 19.33
C PHE A 640 1.83 -0.10 20.25
N ASP A 641 1.91 1.19 20.58
CA ASP A 641 0.90 1.86 21.40
C ASP A 641 -0.50 1.75 20.79
N THR A 642 -0.61 1.91 19.46
CA THR A 642 -1.86 1.77 18.72
C THR A 642 -2.25 0.31 18.52
N ALA A 643 -1.29 -0.58 18.28
CA ALA A 643 -1.49 -2.02 18.11
C ALA A 643 -2.12 -2.67 19.36
N LEU A 644 -1.68 -2.26 20.55
CA LEU A 644 -2.22 -2.75 21.83
C LEU A 644 -3.72 -2.46 21.99
N VAL A 645 -4.21 -1.30 21.52
CA VAL A 645 -5.65 -1.01 21.52
C VAL A 645 -6.37 -1.96 20.55
N PHE A 646 -5.90 -2.08 19.30
CA PHE A 646 -6.54 -2.96 18.31
C PHE A 646 -6.53 -4.45 18.70
N ALA A 647 -5.45 -4.94 19.30
CA ALA A 647 -5.29 -6.34 19.69
C ALA A 647 -6.16 -6.74 20.90
N HIS A 648 -6.41 -5.80 21.84
CA HIS A 648 -7.03 -6.13 23.12
C HIS A 648 -8.43 -5.51 23.34
N GLN A 649 -8.80 -4.44 22.63
CA GLN A 649 -10.06 -3.70 22.87
C GLN A 649 -11.09 -3.87 21.73
N PRO A 650 -12.38 -3.53 21.95
CA PRO A 650 -13.36 -3.31 20.88
C PRO A 650 -13.05 -2.02 20.10
N LEU A 651 -13.78 -1.78 19.00
CA LEU A 651 -13.77 -0.47 18.35
C LEU A 651 -14.78 0.47 19.02
N PRO A 652 -14.47 1.78 19.16
CA PRO A 652 -15.41 2.76 19.71
C PRO A 652 -16.58 3.00 18.77
N ALA A 653 -17.75 3.32 19.34
CA ALA A 653 -18.94 3.70 18.58
C ALA A 653 -18.84 5.11 17.96
N GLY A 654 -18.05 5.99 18.58
CA GLY A 654 -17.90 7.40 18.21
C GLY A 654 -16.73 8.07 18.94
N PRO A 655 -16.58 9.40 18.83
CA PRO A 655 -15.45 10.14 19.36
C PRO A 655 -15.66 10.72 20.77
N ARG A 656 -16.72 10.31 21.51
CA ARG A 656 -17.00 10.82 22.86
C ARG A 656 -16.25 9.99 23.90
N ILE A 657 -15.39 10.59 24.70
CA ILE A 657 -14.60 9.89 25.71
C ILE A 657 -14.96 10.32 27.13
N GLY A 658 -14.99 9.34 28.04
CA GLY A 658 -14.93 9.58 29.48
C GLY A 658 -13.47 9.62 29.95
N ILE A 659 -13.19 10.38 31.01
CA ILE A 659 -11.90 10.37 31.71
C ILE A 659 -12.19 10.21 33.21
N VAL A 660 -11.64 9.18 33.83
CA VAL A 660 -11.79 8.87 35.26
C VAL A 660 -10.41 8.59 35.85
N GLY A 661 -10.09 9.18 37.01
CA GLY A 661 -8.83 8.93 37.69
C GLY A 661 -8.76 9.49 39.10
N ASN A 662 -7.59 9.39 39.71
CA ASN A 662 -7.30 9.89 41.07
C ASN A 662 -6.36 11.10 41.09
N SER A 663 -6.24 11.81 39.97
CA SER A 663 -5.36 12.98 39.81
C SER A 663 -5.87 13.94 38.74
N SER A 664 -6.47 15.05 39.19
CA SER A 664 -6.94 16.16 38.34
C SER A 664 -5.89 16.61 37.32
N ALA A 665 -4.63 16.77 37.73
CA ALA A 665 -3.57 17.28 36.86
C ALA A 665 -3.35 16.39 35.61
N ILE A 666 -3.38 15.06 35.79
CA ILE A 666 -3.17 14.10 34.70
C ILE A 666 -4.48 13.90 33.91
N GLY A 667 -5.63 14.02 34.57
CA GLY A 667 -6.94 14.10 33.91
C GLY A 667 -7.07 15.30 32.97
N LEU A 668 -6.53 16.47 33.34
CA LEU A 668 -6.46 17.64 32.45
C LEU A 668 -5.52 17.41 31.26
N LEU A 669 -4.32 16.84 31.47
CA LEU A 669 -3.41 16.50 30.36
C LEU A 669 -4.06 15.52 29.36
N ALA A 670 -4.80 14.52 29.85
CA ALA A 670 -5.60 13.64 29.00
C ALA A 670 -6.70 14.41 28.25
N ALA A 671 -7.43 15.29 28.93
CA ALA A 671 -8.51 16.08 28.37
C ALA A 671 -8.07 17.07 27.27
N ASP A 672 -6.94 17.76 27.47
CA ASP A 672 -6.43 18.74 26.51
C ASP A 672 -5.78 18.07 25.30
N THR A 673 -5.09 16.94 25.50
CA THR A 673 -4.64 16.10 24.37
C THR A 673 -5.83 15.57 23.58
N ALA A 674 -6.91 15.14 24.25
CA ALA A 674 -8.10 14.62 23.59
C ALA A 674 -8.79 15.68 22.73
N ARG A 675 -8.90 16.91 23.25
CA ARG A 675 -9.40 18.08 22.49
C ARG A 675 -8.51 18.38 21.27
N ALA A 676 -7.19 18.31 21.41
CA ALA A 676 -6.25 18.54 20.31
C ALA A 676 -6.36 17.48 19.18
N GLU A 677 -6.56 16.21 19.53
CA GLU A 677 -6.82 15.11 18.59
C GLU A 677 -8.26 15.08 18.02
N GLY A 678 -9.11 16.06 18.36
CA GLY A 678 -10.49 16.17 17.88
C GLY A 678 -11.50 15.25 18.57
N LEU A 679 -11.13 14.61 19.68
CA LEU A 679 -12.06 13.86 20.53
C LEU A 679 -12.91 14.82 21.37
N ARG A 680 -14.12 14.38 21.71
CA ARG A 680 -15.06 15.14 22.55
C ARG A 680 -15.11 14.50 23.93
N LEU A 681 -15.14 15.29 25.00
CA LEU A 681 -15.40 14.75 26.33
C LEU A 681 -16.91 14.48 26.48
N ALA A 682 -17.27 13.35 27.08
CA ALA A 682 -18.65 13.02 27.46
C ALA A 682 -19.11 13.81 28.69
N PHE A 683 -18.16 14.12 29.58
CA PHE A 683 -18.32 14.88 30.82
C PHE A 683 -16.93 15.44 31.24
N ASP A 684 -16.89 16.40 32.17
CA ASP A 684 -15.63 16.90 32.71
C ASP A 684 -14.87 15.79 33.48
N PRO A 685 -13.52 15.73 33.41
CA PRO A 685 -12.75 14.62 33.98
C PRO A 685 -13.05 14.36 35.47
N VAL A 686 -13.41 13.12 35.78
CA VAL A 686 -13.76 12.70 37.14
C VAL A 686 -12.48 12.40 37.93
N ASP A 687 -12.17 13.25 38.91
CA ASP A 687 -11.14 12.98 39.92
C ASP A 687 -11.79 12.46 41.21
N ILE A 688 -11.58 11.19 41.54
CA ILE A 688 -12.01 10.58 42.80
C ILE A 688 -11.12 10.99 44.00
N GLY A 689 -9.98 11.63 43.72
CA GLY A 689 -9.00 12.05 44.71
C GLY A 689 -7.99 10.95 45.08
N PRO A 690 -6.79 11.33 45.57
CA PRO A 690 -5.67 10.41 45.75
C PRO A 690 -5.84 9.41 46.89
N GLN A 691 -6.84 9.58 47.77
CA GLN A 691 -7.08 8.69 48.92
C GLN A 691 -8.20 7.66 48.66
N ALA A 692 -8.89 7.75 47.51
CA ALA A 692 -10.02 6.88 47.21
C ALA A 692 -9.57 5.43 46.97
N GLY A 693 -10.38 4.47 47.39
CA GLY A 693 -10.08 3.05 47.35
C GLY A 693 -10.28 2.40 45.97
N PRO A 694 -9.78 1.16 45.76
CA PRO A 694 -10.00 0.41 44.52
C PRO A 694 -11.48 0.22 44.16
N ASP A 695 -12.36 0.03 45.16
CA ASP A 695 -13.80 -0.16 44.97
C ASP A 695 -14.52 1.13 44.53
N GLU A 696 -14.02 2.28 44.97
CA GLU A 696 -14.51 3.61 44.58
C GLU A 696 -14.06 3.93 43.14
N PHE A 697 -12.81 3.61 42.79
CA PHE A 697 -12.31 3.68 41.41
C PHE A 697 -13.08 2.76 40.47
N ALA A 698 -13.33 1.50 40.86
CA ALA A 698 -14.17 0.57 40.12
C ALA A 698 -15.61 1.08 39.93
N THR A 699 -16.14 1.82 40.92
CA THR A 699 -17.50 2.38 40.86
C THR A 699 -17.58 3.55 39.88
N ALA A 700 -16.66 4.52 39.96
CA ALA A 700 -16.58 5.62 39.00
C ALA A 700 -16.34 5.13 37.56
N VAL A 701 -15.57 4.04 37.38
CA VAL A 701 -15.37 3.38 36.08
C VAL A 701 -16.66 2.76 35.55
N ARG A 702 -17.42 2.01 36.39
CA ARG A 702 -18.71 1.43 35.98
C ARG A 702 -19.70 2.51 35.54
N GLU A 703 -19.86 3.57 36.33
CA GLU A 703 -20.74 4.70 36.00
C GLU A 703 -20.34 5.41 34.69
N ALA A 704 -19.04 5.64 34.50
CA ALA A 704 -18.51 6.21 33.26
C ALA A 704 -18.74 5.32 32.04
N LEU A 705 -18.68 3.98 32.19
CA LEU A 705 -18.92 3.03 31.10
C LEU A 705 -20.40 2.79 30.80
N ASP A 706 -21.29 2.80 31.81
CA ASP A 706 -22.74 2.69 31.60
C ASP A 706 -23.35 3.95 30.95
N SER A 707 -22.72 5.12 31.12
CA SER A 707 -23.18 6.38 30.49
C SER A 707 -23.37 6.24 28.97
N PRO A 708 -24.55 6.55 28.41
CA PRO A 708 -24.80 6.49 26.96
C PRO A 708 -24.04 7.56 26.17
N ASP A 709 -23.44 8.54 26.87
CA ASP A 709 -22.61 9.58 26.27
C ASP A 709 -21.13 9.24 26.17
N THR A 710 -20.69 8.17 26.82
CA THR A 710 -19.34 7.61 26.69
C THR A 710 -19.27 6.60 25.54
N ASP A 711 -18.44 6.86 24.52
CA ASP A 711 -18.10 5.88 23.47
C ASP A 711 -16.81 5.10 23.79
N ALA A 712 -15.91 5.67 24.61
CA ALA A 712 -14.66 5.08 25.09
C ALA A 712 -14.21 5.68 26.44
N LEU A 713 -13.36 5.00 27.22
CA LEU A 713 -12.89 5.47 28.54
C LEU A 713 -11.36 5.55 28.63
N ILE A 714 -10.84 6.59 29.30
CA ILE A 714 -9.45 6.70 29.74
C ILE A 714 -9.41 6.62 31.27
N ALA A 715 -8.71 5.60 31.79
CA ALA A 715 -8.54 5.34 33.23
C ALA A 715 -7.15 5.78 33.72
N VAL A 716 -7.08 6.83 34.54
CA VAL A 716 -5.84 7.46 35.00
C VAL A 716 -5.53 7.07 36.45
N PHE A 717 -4.37 6.46 36.70
CA PHE A 717 -3.92 6.13 38.05
C PHE A 717 -2.50 6.63 38.33
N ALA A 718 -2.39 7.58 39.26
CA ALA A 718 -1.13 8.05 39.82
C ALA A 718 -1.00 7.61 41.28
N PRO A 719 0.03 6.84 41.65
CA PRO A 719 0.25 6.46 43.05
C PRO A 719 0.70 7.69 43.87
N PRO A 720 -0.03 8.13 44.91
CA PRO A 720 0.31 9.32 45.70
C PRO A 720 1.48 9.09 46.66
N VAL A 721 1.72 7.82 47.00
CA VAL A 721 2.85 7.27 47.76
C VAL A 721 3.18 5.93 47.06
N ALA A 722 4.35 5.32 47.31
CA ALA A 722 4.78 4.05 46.73
C ALA A 722 3.96 2.82 47.21
N ILE A 723 2.66 2.82 46.91
CA ILE A 723 1.68 1.76 47.18
C ILE A 723 1.56 0.89 45.91
N PRO A 724 1.46 -0.45 46.02
CA PRO A 724 1.25 -1.31 44.85
C PRO A 724 -0.07 -1.02 44.12
N GLY A 725 0.02 -0.45 42.91
CA GLY A 725 -1.14 -0.15 42.05
C GLY A 725 -1.92 -1.39 41.58
N ALA A 726 -1.39 -2.60 41.82
CA ALA A 726 -1.99 -3.89 41.49
C ALA A 726 -3.44 -4.07 41.96
N ALA A 727 -3.82 -3.49 43.10
CA ALA A 727 -5.20 -3.54 43.60
C ALA A 727 -6.17 -2.73 42.72
N TYR A 728 -5.78 -1.51 42.34
CA TYR A 728 -6.56 -0.64 41.44
C TYR A 728 -6.62 -1.21 40.03
N ALA A 729 -5.53 -1.78 39.54
CA ALA A 729 -5.50 -2.47 38.25
C ALA A 729 -6.46 -3.67 38.22
N ARG A 730 -6.44 -4.51 39.27
CA ARG A 730 -7.37 -5.63 39.39
C ARG A 730 -8.83 -5.18 39.44
N ALA A 731 -9.15 -4.19 40.27
CA ALA A 731 -10.49 -3.65 40.41
C ALA A 731 -10.99 -2.99 39.10
N LEU A 732 -10.11 -2.32 38.35
CA LEU A 732 -10.38 -1.78 37.02
C LEU A 732 -10.74 -2.89 36.01
N ARG A 733 -9.93 -3.95 35.97
CA ARG A 733 -10.16 -5.12 35.11
C ARG A 733 -11.47 -5.82 35.45
N GLU A 734 -11.76 -6.00 36.74
CA GLU A 734 -12.99 -6.65 37.21
C GLU A 734 -14.24 -5.79 36.89
N ALA A 735 -14.21 -4.49 37.19
CA ALA A 735 -15.26 -3.55 36.80
C ALA A 735 -15.59 -3.58 35.30
N VAL A 736 -14.56 -3.61 34.45
CA VAL A 736 -14.71 -3.71 32.99
C VAL A 736 -15.25 -5.07 32.54
N SER A 737 -14.87 -6.15 33.23
CA SER A 737 -15.31 -7.53 32.91
C SER A 737 -16.77 -7.79 33.26
N GLU A 738 -17.36 -7.01 34.19
CA GLU A 738 -18.77 -7.08 34.57
C GLU A 738 -19.70 -6.31 33.60
N MET A 739 -19.16 -5.46 32.72
CA MET A 739 -19.96 -4.60 31.85
C MET A 739 -20.68 -5.38 30.73
N LYS A 740 -21.97 -5.09 30.54
CA LYS A 740 -22.78 -5.66 29.45
C LYS A 740 -22.47 -5.08 28.07
N GLN A 741 -21.85 -3.90 28.00
CA GLN A 741 -21.45 -3.23 26.77
C GLN A 741 -19.93 -3.17 26.69
N SER A 742 -19.36 -3.67 25.58
CA SER A 742 -17.92 -3.61 25.34
C SER A 742 -17.56 -2.27 24.69
N LYS A 743 -17.19 -1.29 25.52
CA LYS A 743 -16.60 0.00 25.11
C LYS A 743 -15.08 -0.06 25.30
N PRO A 744 -14.26 0.52 24.41
CA PRO A 744 -12.82 0.46 24.57
C PRO A 744 -12.36 1.29 25.75
N ILE A 745 -11.44 0.72 26.52
CA ILE A 745 -10.77 1.35 27.64
C ILE A 745 -9.25 1.31 27.45
N VAL A 746 -8.60 2.45 27.71
CA VAL A 746 -7.15 2.59 27.81
C VAL A 746 -6.79 3.14 29.19
N SER A 747 -5.58 2.84 29.68
CA SER A 747 -5.19 3.24 31.04
C SER A 747 -3.81 3.92 31.11
N THR A 748 -3.57 4.64 32.19
CA THR A 748 -2.28 5.28 32.48
C THR A 748 -1.90 4.98 33.93
N PHE A 749 -1.15 3.90 34.12
CA PHE A 749 -0.44 3.62 35.36
C PHE A 749 1.01 4.04 35.14
N LEU A 750 1.44 5.15 35.76
CA LEU A 750 2.69 5.87 35.42
C LEU A 750 4.00 5.06 35.45
N ALA A 751 4.00 3.86 36.05
CA ALA A 751 5.15 2.97 36.12
C ALA A 751 5.01 1.69 35.26
N ALA A 752 4.03 1.61 34.35
CA ALA A 752 3.73 0.41 33.58
C ALA A 752 3.33 0.69 32.12
N GLU A 753 3.95 -0.06 31.20
CA GLU A 753 3.79 0.05 29.74
C GLU A 753 3.41 -1.32 29.16
N GLY A 754 2.55 -1.35 28.13
CA GLY A 754 2.05 -2.58 27.52
C GLY A 754 0.76 -3.08 28.20
N VAL A 755 0.63 -4.39 28.42
CA VAL A 755 -0.44 -4.96 29.25
C VAL A 755 0.14 -5.50 30.58
N PRO A 756 -0.04 -4.78 31.70
CA PRO A 756 0.27 -5.28 33.05
C PRO A 756 -0.48 -6.57 33.38
N HIS A 757 0.10 -7.45 34.20
CA HIS A 757 -0.48 -8.75 34.54
C HIS A 757 -1.87 -8.63 35.20
N GLU A 758 -2.05 -7.62 36.05
CA GLU A 758 -3.31 -7.32 36.74
C GLU A 758 -4.39 -6.70 35.84
N LEU A 759 -4.00 -6.19 34.67
CA LEU A 759 -4.89 -5.69 33.63
C LEU A 759 -5.12 -6.71 32.50
N ALA A 760 -4.40 -7.83 32.51
CA ALA A 760 -4.50 -8.84 31.48
C ALA A 760 -5.72 -9.77 31.69
N VAL A 761 -6.43 -10.01 30.60
CA VAL A 761 -7.23 -11.22 30.42
C VAL A 761 -6.31 -12.19 29.67
N LEU A 762 -5.98 -13.33 30.26
CA LEU A 762 -5.02 -14.27 29.67
C LEU A 762 -5.72 -15.38 28.87
N SER A 763 -5.14 -15.71 27.71
CA SER A 763 -5.43 -16.96 26.99
C SER A 763 -4.81 -18.18 27.68
N ASP A 764 -5.18 -19.38 27.24
CA ASP A 764 -4.57 -20.66 27.66
C ASP A 764 -3.04 -20.67 27.53
N ASP A 765 -2.49 -19.91 26.58
CA ASP A 765 -1.06 -19.77 26.30
C ASP A 765 -0.35 -18.75 27.25
N GLY A 766 -1.11 -18.19 28.20
CA GLY A 766 -0.66 -17.18 29.15
C GLY A 766 -0.28 -15.87 28.47
N VAL A 767 -1.11 -15.41 27.52
CA VAL A 767 -0.90 -14.18 26.72
C VAL A 767 -2.09 -13.24 26.91
N PRO A 768 -1.89 -11.92 27.03
CA PRO A 768 -2.96 -10.95 26.90
C PRO A 768 -3.83 -11.21 25.66
N THR A 769 -5.12 -11.42 25.89
CA THR A 769 -6.15 -11.58 24.84
C THR A 769 -7.14 -10.42 24.87
N ARG A 770 -8.21 -10.49 24.08
CA ARG A 770 -9.24 -9.46 24.04
C ARG A 770 -9.94 -9.31 25.40
N GLY A 771 -10.20 -8.07 25.80
CA GLY A 771 -10.62 -7.69 27.15
C GLY A 771 -9.46 -7.20 28.04
N SER A 772 -8.20 -7.45 27.68
CA SER A 772 -7.05 -6.91 28.41
C SER A 772 -6.96 -5.40 28.27
N ILE A 773 -6.65 -4.69 29.36
CA ILE A 773 -6.58 -3.22 29.37
C ILE A 773 -5.13 -2.77 29.14
N PRO A 774 -4.81 -2.06 28.05
CA PRO A 774 -3.47 -1.52 27.83
C PRO A 774 -3.17 -0.36 28.79
N SER A 775 -1.93 -0.29 29.28
CA SER A 775 -1.39 0.81 30.08
C SER A 775 -0.27 1.52 29.34
N TYR A 776 -0.28 2.85 29.46
CA TYR A 776 0.71 3.74 28.86
C TYR A 776 1.44 4.52 29.96
N SER A 777 2.70 4.85 29.71
CA SER A 777 3.55 5.61 30.64
C SER A 777 3.09 7.06 30.86
N SER A 778 2.19 7.57 30.02
CA SER A 778 1.69 8.95 30.09
C SER A 778 0.28 9.04 29.45
N PRO A 779 -0.56 10.02 29.85
CA PRO A 779 -1.92 10.13 29.35
C PRO A 779 -1.97 10.46 27.85
N GLU A 780 -1.01 11.24 27.35
CA GLU A 780 -0.98 11.67 25.94
C GLU A 780 -0.78 10.48 25.01
N ARG A 781 0.04 9.49 25.42
CA ARG A 781 0.21 8.23 24.67
C ARG A 781 -1.08 7.43 24.60
N ALA A 782 -1.80 7.31 25.73
CA ALA A 782 -3.10 6.62 25.80
C ALA A 782 -4.16 7.30 24.91
N VAL A 783 -4.26 8.63 25.00
CA VAL A 783 -5.14 9.45 24.16
C VAL A 783 -4.80 9.29 22.68
N ASN A 784 -3.54 9.44 22.30
CA ASN A 784 -3.12 9.42 20.90
C ASN A 784 -3.25 8.02 20.27
N ALA A 785 -3.12 6.95 21.05
CA ALA A 785 -3.44 5.59 20.60
C ALA A 785 -4.95 5.44 20.37
N LEU A 786 -5.78 5.86 21.34
CA LEU A 786 -7.24 5.80 21.23
C LEU A 786 -7.78 6.67 20.08
N ALA A 787 -7.25 7.86 19.88
CA ALA A 787 -7.67 8.79 18.82
C ALA A 787 -7.48 8.20 17.41
N ARG A 788 -6.36 7.51 17.17
CA ARG A 788 -6.12 6.79 15.91
C ARG A 788 -7.13 5.65 15.70
N VAL A 789 -7.48 4.92 16.76
CA VAL A 789 -8.52 3.87 16.71
C VAL A 789 -9.91 4.47 16.47
N VAL A 790 -10.23 5.64 17.04
CA VAL A 790 -11.46 6.40 16.74
C VAL A 790 -11.50 6.84 15.27
N ARG A 791 -10.41 7.41 14.73
CA ARG A 791 -10.33 7.80 13.30
C ARG A 791 -10.54 6.61 12.37
N TYR A 792 -9.88 5.47 12.63
CA TYR A 792 -10.08 4.23 11.89
C TYR A 792 -11.51 3.68 12.02
N ALA A 793 -12.09 3.67 13.22
CA ALA A 793 -13.46 3.18 13.43
C ALA A 793 -14.48 4.02 12.66
N ALA A 794 -14.31 5.35 12.65
CA ALA A 794 -15.12 6.25 11.84
C ALA A 794 -14.92 6.00 10.33
N TRP A 795 -13.69 5.86 9.84
CA TRP A 795 -13.40 5.50 8.44
C TRP A 795 -14.07 4.18 8.03
N ARG A 796 -13.97 3.15 8.88
CA ARG A 796 -14.51 1.81 8.63
C ARG A 796 -16.03 1.82 8.46
N GLN A 797 -16.71 2.72 9.17
CA GLN A 797 -18.17 2.95 9.09
C GLN A 797 -18.60 3.78 7.86
N ARG A 798 -17.70 4.55 7.21
CA ARG A 798 -18.06 5.35 6.02
C ARG A 798 -18.50 4.43 4.87
N PRO A 799 -19.52 4.80 4.08
CA PRO A 799 -19.79 4.18 2.79
C PRO A 799 -18.52 4.16 1.92
N GLN A 800 -18.35 3.12 1.10
CA GLN A 800 -17.20 3.00 0.20
C GLN A 800 -17.36 3.86 -1.06
N GLY A 801 -18.61 4.18 -1.42
CA GLY A 801 -18.99 4.63 -2.75
C GLY A 801 -19.02 3.49 -3.77
N THR A 802 -19.30 3.84 -5.01
CA THR A 802 -19.14 2.99 -6.21
C THR A 802 -18.14 3.63 -7.15
N LEU A 803 -17.36 2.82 -7.87
CA LEU A 803 -16.60 3.33 -9.02
C LEU A 803 -17.62 3.83 -10.06
N VAL A 804 -17.45 5.06 -10.54
CA VAL A 804 -18.34 5.69 -11.52
C VAL A 804 -17.49 6.18 -12.68
N ARG A 805 -17.58 5.51 -13.82
CA ARG A 805 -16.98 5.98 -15.08
C ARG A 805 -17.97 6.92 -15.77
N PRO A 806 -17.62 8.20 -16.04
CA PRO A 806 -18.52 9.12 -16.73
C PRO A 806 -18.95 8.64 -18.12
N SER A 807 -20.07 9.14 -18.62
CA SER A 807 -20.51 8.88 -19.99
C SER A 807 -19.84 9.83 -21.00
N GLY A 808 -19.71 9.37 -22.25
CA GLY A 808 -19.13 10.15 -23.35
C GLY A 808 -17.60 10.15 -23.39
N LEU A 809 -16.94 9.07 -22.97
CA LEU A 809 -15.49 8.91 -23.06
C LEU A 809 -15.10 8.21 -24.37
N HIS A 810 -14.08 8.75 -25.05
CA HIS A 810 -13.53 8.27 -26.32
C HIS A 810 -12.14 7.66 -26.08
N VAL A 811 -12.11 6.61 -25.27
CA VAL A 811 -10.88 6.03 -24.68
C VAL A 811 -9.89 5.53 -25.73
N GLU A 812 -10.35 4.81 -26.76
CA GLU A 812 -9.49 4.30 -27.83
C GLU A 812 -8.78 5.46 -28.57
N GLN A 813 -9.52 6.52 -28.89
CA GLN A 813 -9.00 7.71 -29.56
C GLN A 813 -8.00 8.47 -28.66
N ALA A 814 -8.27 8.59 -27.36
CA ALA A 814 -7.33 9.15 -26.41
C ALA A 814 -6.02 8.37 -26.37
N GLN A 815 -6.10 7.03 -26.32
CA GLN A 815 -4.92 6.17 -26.32
C GLN A 815 -4.16 6.20 -27.66
N GLU A 816 -4.82 6.46 -28.79
CA GLU A 816 -4.14 6.78 -30.06
C GLU A 816 -3.39 8.11 -29.98
N ILE A 817 -4.02 9.17 -29.47
CA ILE A 817 -3.39 10.49 -29.27
C ILE A 817 -2.19 10.40 -28.31
N VAL A 818 -2.31 9.66 -27.21
CA VAL A 818 -1.19 9.47 -26.27
C VAL A 818 -0.04 8.70 -26.91
N ARG A 819 -0.31 7.65 -27.70
CA ARG A 819 0.73 6.92 -28.45
C ARG A 819 1.39 7.74 -29.57
N GLU A 820 0.70 8.73 -30.14
CA GLU A 820 1.28 9.69 -31.08
C GLU A 820 2.23 10.70 -30.39
N LEU A 821 1.94 11.07 -29.14
CA LEU A 821 2.59 12.19 -28.44
C LEU A 821 3.65 11.77 -27.40
N VAL A 822 3.71 10.49 -27.01
CA VAL A 822 4.76 9.97 -26.11
C VAL A 822 6.05 9.70 -26.90
N PRO A 823 7.21 10.26 -26.51
CA PRO A 823 8.49 9.98 -27.15
C PRO A 823 8.91 8.50 -27.13
N GLU A 824 9.52 8.02 -28.22
CA GLU A 824 10.05 6.64 -28.32
C GLU A 824 11.14 6.33 -27.29
N ASP A 825 11.84 7.35 -26.76
CA ASP A 825 12.84 7.21 -25.69
C ASP A 825 12.23 7.20 -24.28
N GLY A 826 10.89 7.27 -24.17
CA GLY A 826 10.15 7.30 -22.91
C GLY A 826 10.25 8.62 -22.12
N SER A 827 10.94 9.63 -22.66
CA SER A 827 11.13 10.92 -21.98
C SER A 827 9.81 11.67 -21.76
N SER A 828 9.80 12.59 -20.79
CA SER A 828 8.60 13.37 -20.44
C SER A 828 8.51 14.67 -21.23
N THR A 829 7.41 14.89 -21.95
CA THR A 829 7.17 16.03 -22.85
C THR A 829 5.89 16.79 -22.46
N LEU A 830 5.98 18.12 -22.43
CA LEU A 830 4.83 19.03 -22.28
C LEU A 830 4.08 19.13 -23.62
N LEU A 831 2.77 18.89 -23.60
CA LEU A 831 1.94 18.95 -24.80
C LEU A 831 1.67 20.39 -25.29
N SER A 832 1.34 20.53 -26.58
CA SER A 832 0.83 21.78 -27.15
C SER A 832 -0.59 22.08 -26.66
N ASP A 833 -1.03 23.34 -26.67
CA ASP A 833 -2.39 23.71 -26.25
C ASP A 833 -3.47 22.99 -27.08
N ASP A 834 -3.25 22.82 -28.39
CA ASP A 834 -4.17 22.11 -29.28
C ASP A 834 -4.22 20.60 -28.96
N ASP A 835 -3.08 19.98 -28.61
CA ASP A 835 -3.03 18.58 -28.18
C ASP A 835 -3.68 18.36 -26.81
N VAL A 836 -3.52 19.31 -25.89
CA VAL A 836 -4.23 19.30 -24.59
C VAL A 836 -5.74 19.34 -24.81
N VAL A 837 -6.24 20.21 -25.70
CA VAL A 837 -7.68 20.25 -26.05
C VAL A 837 -8.13 18.96 -26.76
N ARG A 838 -7.32 18.45 -27.70
CA ARG A 838 -7.58 17.20 -28.44
C ARG A 838 -7.71 15.99 -27.50
N LEU A 839 -6.85 15.87 -26.50
CA LEU A 839 -6.89 14.77 -25.52
C LEU A 839 -7.99 14.98 -24.45
N LEU A 840 -8.16 16.19 -23.91
CA LEU A 840 -9.18 16.46 -22.87
C LEU A 840 -10.62 16.34 -23.39
N SER A 841 -10.88 16.75 -24.64
CA SER A 841 -12.20 16.57 -25.27
C SER A 841 -12.59 15.09 -25.40
N CYS A 842 -11.63 14.17 -25.52
CA CYS A 842 -11.91 12.72 -25.50
C CYS A 842 -12.45 12.23 -24.14
N TYR A 843 -12.32 13.01 -23.06
CA TYR A 843 -12.94 12.72 -21.76
C TYR A 843 -14.13 13.63 -21.44
N GLY A 844 -14.56 14.49 -22.38
CA GLY A 844 -15.59 15.50 -22.15
C GLY A 844 -15.14 16.61 -21.18
N VAL A 845 -13.85 16.96 -21.20
CA VAL A 845 -13.29 18.07 -20.42
C VAL A 845 -13.02 19.24 -21.37
N ASP A 846 -14.02 20.11 -21.52
CA ASP A 846 -13.95 21.25 -22.44
C ASP A 846 -13.14 22.42 -21.85
N VAL A 847 -12.08 22.83 -22.56
CA VAL A 847 -11.37 24.08 -22.30
C VAL A 847 -12.11 25.23 -22.97
N VAL A 848 -12.32 26.33 -22.24
CA VAL A 848 -13.09 27.51 -22.72
C VAL A 848 -12.49 28.03 -24.03
N PRO A 849 -13.28 28.17 -25.13
CA PRO A 849 -12.78 28.42 -26.47
C PRO A 849 -11.84 29.63 -26.61
N PHE A 850 -10.68 29.41 -27.26
CA PHE A 850 -9.65 30.43 -27.48
C PHE A 850 -9.04 30.40 -28.89
N ARG A 851 -8.29 31.45 -29.22
CA ARG A 851 -7.42 31.58 -30.40
C ARG A 851 -6.13 32.30 -29.98
N VAL A 852 -4.98 31.92 -30.54
CA VAL A 852 -3.74 32.71 -30.44
C VAL A 852 -3.71 33.74 -31.58
N ALA A 853 -3.36 34.99 -31.28
CA ALA A 853 -3.51 36.11 -32.19
C ALA A 853 -2.25 37.01 -32.26
N ALA A 854 -1.39 36.73 -33.24
CA ALA A 854 -0.17 37.48 -33.58
C ALA A 854 -0.37 38.90 -34.20
N SER A 855 -1.50 39.58 -33.94
CA SER A 855 -1.72 40.98 -34.33
C SER A 855 -3.00 41.54 -33.69
N GLU A 856 -3.07 42.87 -33.50
CA GLU A 856 -4.29 43.56 -33.04
C GLU A 856 -5.50 43.24 -33.94
N SER A 857 -5.27 43.15 -35.26
CA SER A 857 -6.29 42.80 -36.25
C SER A 857 -6.77 41.35 -36.14
N LYS A 858 -5.87 40.39 -35.86
CA LYS A 858 -6.24 38.99 -35.57
C LYS A 858 -6.97 38.88 -34.24
N ALA A 859 -6.55 39.64 -33.22
CA ALA A 859 -7.16 39.60 -31.90
C ALA A 859 -8.62 40.09 -31.93
N VAL A 860 -8.89 41.16 -32.68
CA VAL A 860 -10.27 41.63 -32.91
C VAL A 860 -11.09 40.64 -33.74
N ALA A 861 -10.51 40.04 -34.79
CA ALA A 861 -11.20 39.02 -35.59
C ALA A 861 -11.57 37.78 -34.77
N ALA A 862 -10.64 37.28 -33.95
CA ALA A 862 -10.88 36.18 -33.01
C ALA A 862 -11.93 36.53 -31.95
N ALA A 863 -11.95 37.77 -31.45
CA ALA A 863 -12.97 38.22 -30.50
C ALA A 863 -14.38 38.25 -31.13
N ALA A 864 -14.48 38.60 -32.40
CA ALA A 864 -15.74 38.56 -33.16
C ALA A 864 -16.18 37.12 -33.50
N GLU A 865 -15.23 36.19 -33.70
CA GLU A 865 -15.49 34.76 -33.90
C GLU A 865 -15.99 34.07 -32.62
N LEU A 866 -15.31 34.31 -31.49
CA LEU A 866 -15.60 33.69 -30.19
C LEU A 866 -16.83 34.31 -29.49
N GLY A 867 -17.18 35.55 -29.83
CA GLY A 867 -18.30 36.30 -29.26
C GLY A 867 -17.95 37.04 -27.96
N TYR A 868 -18.50 38.25 -27.82
CA TYR A 868 -18.29 39.10 -26.64
C TYR A 868 -19.18 38.70 -25.45
N PRO A 869 -18.71 38.84 -24.19
CA PRO A 869 -17.40 39.34 -23.78
C PRO A 869 -16.26 38.32 -23.93
N VAL A 870 -15.05 38.83 -24.14
CA VAL A 870 -13.81 38.04 -24.22
C VAL A 870 -12.78 38.47 -23.17
N THR A 871 -11.74 37.67 -23.02
CA THR A 871 -10.53 37.94 -22.24
C THR A 871 -9.31 37.88 -23.16
N LEU A 872 -8.34 38.77 -22.94
CA LEU A 872 -7.00 38.68 -23.51
C LEU A 872 -5.99 38.20 -22.45
N LYS A 873 -5.11 37.25 -22.79
CA LYS A 873 -4.03 36.72 -21.92
C LYS A 873 -2.68 36.74 -22.65
N ALA A 874 -1.61 37.11 -21.95
CA ALA A 874 -0.25 37.08 -22.48
C ALA A 874 0.22 35.64 -22.72
N VAL A 875 1.05 35.42 -23.76
CA VAL A 875 1.68 34.12 -23.99
C VAL A 875 2.79 33.83 -22.97
N ASP A 876 3.61 34.82 -22.58
CA ASP A 876 4.67 34.66 -21.57
C ASP A 876 4.14 34.04 -20.26
N GLU A 877 4.64 32.85 -19.94
CA GLU A 877 4.31 32.09 -18.74
C GLU A 877 4.61 32.85 -17.45
N ARG A 878 5.60 33.75 -17.46
CA ARG A 878 5.99 34.58 -16.31
C ARG A 878 4.92 35.62 -15.94
N LEU A 879 3.98 35.90 -16.86
CA LEU A 879 2.86 36.81 -16.68
C LEU A 879 1.52 36.09 -16.47
N ARG A 880 1.39 34.85 -16.93
CA ARG A 880 0.24 33.99 -16.59
C ARG A 880 0.25 33.66 -15.09
N GLY A 881 -0.92 33.48 -14.48
CA GLY A 881 -1.06 33.07 -13.07
C GLY A 881 -0.61 34.08 -12.00
N ARG A 882 -0.05 35.23 -12.35
CA ARG A 882 0.35 36.25 -11.36
C ARG A 882 -0.86 36.82 -10.59
N PRO A 883 -0.76 37.04 -9.27
CA PRO A 883 -1.87 37.55 -8.45
C PRO A 883 -2.20 39.03 -8.68
N ASP A 884 -1.36 39.77 -9.40
CA ASP A 884 -1.62 41.15 -9.83
C ASP A 884 -2.30 41.25 -11.21
N PHE A 885 -2.60 40.12 -11.85
CA PHE A 885 -3.24 40.01 -13.16
C PHE A 885 -2.54 40.79 -14.30
N ALA A 886 -1.25 41.11 -14.14
CA ALA A 886 -0.50 41.92 -15.10
C ALA A 886 -0.57 41.39 -16.55
N GLY A 887 -0.61 40.06 -16.71
CA GLY A 887 -0.76 39.37 -18.01
C GLY A 887 -2.19 39.06 -18.48
N VAL A 888 -3.25 39.63 -17.88
CA VAL A 888 -4.65 39.30 -18.23
C VAL A 888 -5.53 40.57 -18.30
N ARG A 889 -6.44 40.64 -19.28
CA ARG A 889 -7.46 41.69 -19.42
C ARG A 889 -8.84 41.04 -19.61
N LEU A 890 -9.72 41.22 -18.63
CA LEU A 890 -11.05 40.59 -18.53
C LEU A 890 -12.18 41.51 -19.03
N ASP A 891 -13.41 40.97 -19.16
CA ASP A 891 -14.65 41.71 -19.43
C ASP A 891 -14.60 42.63 -20.68
N LEU A 892 -13.88 42.22 -21.73
CA LEU A 892 -13.74 43.00 -22.96
C LEU A 892 -14.99 42.83 -23.82
N VAL A 893 -15.78 43.89 -23.98
CA VAL A 893 -17.14 43.88 -24.58
C VAL A 893 -17.22 44.48 -25.99
N SER A 894 -16.12 44.95 -26.57
CA SER A 894 -16.10 45.61 -27.88
C SER A 894 -14.75 45.53 -28.59
N GLU A 895 -14.74 45.75 -29.92
CA GLU A 895 -13.50 45.82 -30.71
C GLU A 895 -12.46 46.76 -30.08
N GLU A 896 -12.83 48.00 -29.76
CA GLU A 896 -11.86 48.98 -29.23
C GLU A 896 -11.32 48.56 -27.86
N SER A 897 -12.13 47.91 -27.02
CA SER A 897 -11.63 47.35 -25.75
C SER A 897 -10.57 46.25 -25.99
N VAL A 898 -10.74 45.42 -27.02
CA VAL A 898 -9.75 44.42 -27.44
C VAL A 898 -8.51 45.08 -28.04
N ARG A 899 -8.64 46.13 -28.86
CA ARG A 899 -7.51 46.87 -29.43
C ARG A 899 -6.63 47.54 -28.36
N VAL A 900 -7.27 48.19 -27.38
CA VAL A 900 -6.58 48.80 -26.23
C VAL A 900 -5.93 47.72 -25.37
N ALA A 901 -6.65 46.65 -25.04
CA ALA A 901 -6.12 45.53 -24.25
C ALA A 901 -4.93 44.84 -24.94
N TYR A 902 -4.99 44.63 -26.26
CA TYR A 902 -3.89 44.05 -27.04
C TYR A 902 -2.63 44.93 -26.94
N ARG A 903 -2.75 46.23 -27.24
CA ARG A 903 -1.61 47.17 -27.22
C ARG A 903 -0.96 47.28 -25.84
N ASP A 904 -1.78 47.32 -24.79
CA ASP A 904 -1.32 47.35 -23.39
C ASP A 904 -0.63 46.03 -23.01
N LEU A 905 -1.19 44.88 -23.41
CA LEU A 905 -0.67 43.56 -23.05
C LEU A 905 0.66 43.26 -23.75
N CYS A 906 0.80 43.59 -25.05
CA CYS A 906 2.06 43.46 -25.78
C CYS A 906 3.16 44.38 -25.22
N ALA A 907 2.79 45.56 -24.72
CA ALA A 907 3.73 46.48 -24.07
C ALA A 907 4.21 45.98 -22.69
N VAL A 908 3.45 45.08 -22.03
CA VAL A 908 3.80 44.46 -20.76
C VAL A 908 4.57 43.14 -20.94
N SER A 909 4.25 42.33 -21.96
CA SER A 909 4.95 41.07 -22.28
C SER A 909 6.23 41.26 -23.07
N GLY A 910 6.29 42.24 -23.99
CA GLY A 910 7.30 42.29 -25.04
C GLY A 910 7.08 41.24 -26.14
N ASP A 911 5.88 40.65 -26.20
CA ASP A 911 5.46 39.61 -27.13
C ASP A 911 4.23 40.10 -27.93
N GLU A 912 4.16 39.77 -29.21
CA GLU A 912 3.01 40.12 -30.07
C GLU A 912 1.92 39.02 -30.06
N ASP A 913 2.22 37.81 -29.62
CA ASP A 913 1.20 36.77 -29.48
C ASP A 913 0.40 36.93 -28.16
N VAL A 914 -0.93 36.93 -28.29
CA VAL A 914 -1.87 36.90 -27.16
C VAL A 914 -2.93 35.83 -27.39
N TYR A 915 -3.43 35.23 -26.31
CA TYR A 915 -4.67 34.44 -26.37
C TYR A 915 -5.85 35.40 -26.32
N VAL A 916 -6.77 35.24 -27.25
CA VAL A 916 -8.16 35.74 -27.14
C VAL A 916 -9.02 34.55 -26.75
N GLN A 917 -9.75 34.65 -25.64
CA GLN A 917 -10.57 33.57 -25.11
C GLN A 917 -11.97 34.09 -24.75
N GLN A 918 -13.00 33.26 -24.98
CA GLN A 918 -14.36 33.56 -24.55
C GLN A 918 -14.42 33.76 -23.02
N MET A 919 -15.22 34.71 -22.53
CA MET A 919 -15.40 34.89 -21.09
C MET A 919 -16.33 33.80 -20.52
N ALA A 920 -15.82 32.96 -19.63
CA ALA A 920 -16.63 31.99 -18.89
C ALA A 920 -17.48 32.66 -17.79
N PRO A 921 -18.57 32.00 -17.32
CA PRO A 921 -19.38 32.48 -16.20
C PRO A 921 -18.54 32.80 -14.95
N LYS A 922 -18.95 33.83 -14.21
CA LYS A 922 -18.20 34.30 -13.04
C LYS A 922 -18.44 33.34 -11.87
N GLY A 923 -17.35 32.87 -11.27
CA GLY A 923 -17.37 31.84 -10.24
C GLY A 923 -16.07 31.79 -9.45
N LEU A 924 -15.98 30.86 -8.50
CA LEU A 924 -14.80 30.66 -7.67
C LEU A 924 -13.72 29.90 -8.45
N SER A 925 -12.52 30.48 -8.54
CA SER A 925 -11.37 29.84 -9.18
C SER A 925 -10.90 28.64 -8.36
N CYS A 926 -10.95 27.46 -8.97
CA CYS A 926 -10.55 26.17 -8.41
C CYS A 926 -9.48 25.51 -9.29
N ALA A 927 -8.63 24.70 -8.69
CA ALA A 927 -7.61 23.92 -9.41
C ALA A 927 -7.85 22.42 -9.22
N ILE A 928 -7.84 21.67 -10.33
CA ILE A 928 -7.70 20.21 -10.33
C ILE A 928 -6.34 19.89 -10.95
N GLY A 929 -5.64 18.86 -10.44
CA GLY A 929 -4.42 18.40 -11.10
C GLY A 929 -4.08 16.93 -10.84
N LEU A 930 -3.42 16.32 -11.81
CA LEU A 930 -2.81 14.99 -11.71
C LEU A 930 -1.31 15.12 -11.43
N GLN A 931 -0.79 14.27 -10.57
CA GLN A 931 0.65 14.08 -10.34
C GLN A 931 0.93 12.66 -9.85
N ASP A 932 2.13 12.14 -10.07
CA ASP A 932 2.55 10.86 -9.48
C ASP A 932 3.14 11.04 -8.08
N ASP A 933 2.89 10.05 -7.21
CA ASP A 933 3.53 9.89 -5.90
C ASP A 933 4.21 8.50 -5.78
N PRO A 934 5.46 8.40 -5.25
CA PRO A 934 6.19 7.13 -5.13
C PRO A 934 5.63 6.09 -4.14
N SER A 935 4.62 6.44 -3.33
CA SER A 935 4.00 5.58 -2.31
C SER A 935 2.57 5.15 -2.66
N PHE A 936 1.84 5.96 -3.44
CA PHE A 936 0.44 5.73 -3.84
C PHE A 936 0.22 5.56 -5.35
N GLY A 937 1.16 5.98 -6.20
CA GLY A 937 0.95 6.09 -7.64
C GLY A 937 0.30 7.42 -8.00
N THR A 938 -0.51 7.45 -9.05
CA THR A 938 -1.07 8.70 -9.57
C THR A 938 -2.19 9.24 -8.69
N LEU A 939 -2.08 10.52 -8.33
CA LEU A 939 -2.97 11.25 -7.44
C LEU A 939 -3.78 12.30 -8.22
N VAL A 940 -5.08 12.37 -7.95
CA VAL A 940 -5.93 13.53 -8.27
C VAL A 940 -5.88 14.48 -7.08
N SER A 941 -5.63 15.76 -7.35
CA SER A 941 -5.67 16.85 -6.36
C SER A 941 -6.79 17.85 -6.65
N PHE A 942 -7.34 18.45 -5.60
CA PHE A 942 -8.29 19.56 -5.68
C PHE A 942 -7.97 20.64 -4.64
N GLY A 943 -8.16 21.91 -5.00
CA GLY A 943 -8.12 23.05 -4.08
C GLY A 943 -8.68 24.31 -4.75
N LEU A 944 -8.72 25.43 -4.04
CA LEU A 944 -8.97 26.72 -4.67
C LEU A 944 -7.69 27.23 -5.36
N SER A 945 -7.85 27.95 -6.46
CA SER A 945 -6.72 28.51 -7.22
C SER A 945 -6.05 29.67 -6.46
N GLY A 946 -4.78 29.90 -6.78
CA GLY A 946 -4.07 31.13 -6.46
C GLY A 946 -3.13 31.05 -5.25
N LEU A 947 -2.19 31.99 -5.25
CA LEU A 947 -0.96 31.96 -4.43
C LEU A 947 -1.19 31.75 -2.93
N VAL A 948 -2.30 32.23 -2.35
CA VAL A 948 -2.59 32.04 -0.91
C VAL A 948 -2.99 30.59 -0.59
N SER A 949 -3.78 29.93 -1.45
CA SER A 949 -4.11 28.51 -1.27
C SER A 949 -2.86 27.64 -1.41
N THR A 950 -2.05 27.90 -2.44
CA THR A 950 -0.77 27.21 -2.68
C THR A 950 0.21 27.36 -1.52
N LEU A 951 0.40 28.59 -0.99
CA LEU A 951 1.32 28.82 0.14
C LEU A 951 0.83 28.24 1.48
N LEU A 952 -0.48 28.04 1.65
CA LEU A 952 -1.06 27.42 2.85
C LEU A 952 -1.19 25.89 2.73
N GLY A 953 -0.91 25.31 1.56
CA GLY A 953 -1.13 23.89 1.28
C GLY A 953 -2.61 23.49 1.35
N ASP A 954 -3.54 24.39 1.05
CA ASP A 954 -4.99 24.11 1.19
C ASP A 954 -5.54 23.32 -0.02
N ARG A 955 -4.96 22.15 -0.24
CA ARG A 955 -5.34 21.17 -1.26
C ARG A 955 -5.64 19.83 -0.59
N ALA A 956 -6.48 19.04 -1.23
CA ALA A 956 -6.74 17.65 -0.88
C ALA A 956 -6.34 16.73 -2.03
N TYR A 957 -6.05 15.46 -1.72
CA TYR A 957 -5.53 14.46 -2.67
C TYR A 957 -6.28 13.13 -2.55
N ARG A 958 -6.41 12.40 -3.65
CA ARG A 958 -6.88 11.00 -3.73
C ARG A 958 -6.01 10.20 -4.69
N ALA A 959 -5.69 8.95 -4.37
CA ALA A 959 -5.11 8.01 -5.32
C ALA A 959 -6.20 7.39 -6.22
N VAL A 960 -5.95 7.23 -7.51
CA VAL A 960 -6.86 6.53 -8.43
C VAL A 960 -6.85 5.01 -8.18
N PRO A 961 -7.97 4.28 -8.38
CA PRO A 961 -9.26 4.72 -8.92
C PRO A 961 -10.17 5.40 -7.88
N LEU A 962 -11.06 6.30 -8.35
CA LEU A 962 -11.96 7.06 -7.47
C LEU A 962 -13.40 6.51 -7.46
N THR A 963 -14.03 6.52 -6.27
CA THR A 963 -15.50 6.40 -6.17
C THR A 963 -16.20 7.76 -6.22
N ASP A 964 -17.52 7.74 -6.44
CA ASP A 964 -18.40 8.89 -6.25
C ASP A 964 -18.19 9.56 -4.89
N VAL A 965 -18.08 8.77 -3.81
CA VAL A 965 -17.82 9.24 -2.44
C VAL A 965 -16.41 9.84 -2.30
N ASP A 966 -15.40 9.29 -2.99
CA ASP A 966 -14.04 9.86 -2.96
C ASP A 966 -14.01 11.23 -3.63
N ALA A 967 -14.60 11.38 -4.82
CA ALA A 967 -14.72 12.65 -5.53
C ALA A 967 -15.55 13.68 -4.75
N ALA A 968 -16.70 13.24 -4.20
CA ALA A 968 -17.55 14.06 -3.35
C ALA A 968 -16.84 14.57 -2.09
N THR A 969 -15.94 13.76 -1.52
CA THR A 969 -15.17 14.15 -0.33
C THR A 969 -13.99 15.04 -0.71
N LEU A 970 -13.28 14.73 -1.81
CA LEU A 970 -12.12 15.49 -2.30
C LEU A 970 -12.44 16.98 -2.48
N ILE A 971 -13.58 17.32 -3.08
CA ILE A 971 -13.97 18.73 -3.29
C ILE A 971 -14.45 19.46 -2.02
N ARG A 972 -14.63 18.74 -0.90
CA ARG A 972 -15.13 19.24 0.40
C ARG A 972 -14.09 19.19 1.52
N GLU A 973 -12.86 18.74 1.22
CA GLU A 973 -11.78 18.55 2.20
C GLU A 973 -10.86 19.77 2.38
N PRO A 974 -10.57 20.61 1.36
CA PRO A 974 -9.88 21.89 1.58
C PRO A 974 -10.62 22.77 2.58
N ARG A 975 -9.88 23.49 3.43
CA ARG A 975 -10.43 24.35 4.49
C ARG A 975 -11.19 25.55 3.92
N THR A 976 -10.87 25.95 2.69
CA THR A 976 -11.57 26.98 1.91
C THR A 976 -12.79 26.47 1.14
N SER A 977 -13.05 25.15 1.08
CA SER A 977 -14.22 24.58 0.40
C SER A 977 -15.60 25.12 0.86
N PRO A 978 -15.83 25.63 2.10
CA PRO A 978 -17.10 26.27 2.46
C PRO A 978 -17.46 27.49 1.60
N LEU A 979 -16.50 28.11 0.92
CA LEU A 979 -16.76 29.17 -0.08
C LEU A 979 -17.65 28.65 -1.21
N LEU A 980 -17.40 27.42 -1.70
CA LEU A 980 -18.17 26.76 -2.76
C LEU A 980 -19.64 26.52 -2.37
N THR A 981 -19.93 26.50 -1.06
CA THR A 981 -21.28 26.28 -0.50
C THR A 981 -22.05 27.57 -0.15
N GLY A 982 -21.60 28.73 -0.64
CA GLY A 982 -22.28 30.01 -0.42
C GLY A 982 -21.92 30.70 0.90
N TYR A 983 -20.62 30.79 1.20
CA TYR A 983 -20.14 31.46 2.40
C TYR A 983 -20.61 32.93 2.45
N ARG A 984 -21.10 33.39 3.62
CA ARG A 984 -21.62 34.76 3.86
C ARG A 984 -22.76 35.23 2.95
N GLY A 985 -23.36 34.35 2.15
CA GLY A 985 -24.50 34.67 1.27
C GLY A 985 -24.15 34.84 -0.21
N ASP A 986 -22.93 34.49 -0.62
CA ASP A 986 -22.61 34.27 -2.03
C ASP A 986 -23.43 33.06 -2.58
N GLU A 987 -23.65 33.00 -3.90
CA GLU A 987 -24.36 31.87 -4.51
C GLU A 987 -23.48 30.59 -4.52
N PRO A 988 -24.00 29.41 -4.13
CA PRO A 988 -23.24 28.17 -4.19
C PRO A 988 -22.85 27.78 -5.62
N ALA A 989 -21.63 27.27 -5.79
CA ALA A 989 -21.17 26.73 -7.08
C ALA A 989 -21.74 25.32 -7.32
N ASP A 990 -21.80 24.89 -8.59
CA ASP A 990 -22.22 23.54 -8.94
C ASP A 990 -21.15 22.50 -8.52
N LEU A 991 -21.34 21.95 -7.32
CA LEU A 991 -20.53 20.88 -6.79
C LEU A 991 -20.65 19.59 -7.62
N ALA A 992 -21.74 19.36 -8.35
CA ALA A 992 -21.92 18.17 -9.18
C ALA A 992 -21.06 18.26 -10.45
N ALA A 993 -21.02 19.41 -11.12
CA ALA A 993 -20.07 19.67 -12.21
C ALA A 993 -18.61 19.49 -11.77
N LEU A 994 -18.24 19.96 -10.58
CA LEU A 994 -16.90 19.72 -10.01
C LEU A 994 -16.62 18.23 -9.71
N GLN A 995 -17.62 17.47 -9.27
CA GLN A 995 -17.49 16.01 -9.05
C GLN A 995 -17.32 15.25 -10.37
N ASP A 996 -18.10 15.58 -11.41
CA ASP A 996 -17.98 14.97 -12.75
C ASP A 996 -16.61 15.29 -13.38
N MET A 997 -16.14 16.54 -13.25
CA MET A 997 -14.81 16.97 -13.68
C MET A 997 -13.69 16.15 -13.00
N VAL A 998 -13.78 15.92 -11.68
CA VAL A 998 -12.85 15.07 -10.93
C VAL A 998 -12.88 13.62 -11.43
N LEU A 999 -14.05 13.06 -11.72
CA LEU A 999 -14.19 11.68 -12.21
C LEU A 999 -13.68 11.53 -13.65
N ARG A 1000 -13.85 12.53 -14.51
CA ARG A 1000 -13.25 12.56 -15.88
C ARG A 1000 -11.73 12.61 -15.82
N VAL A 1001 -11.17 13.44 -14.94
CA VAL A 1001 -9.72 13.53 -14.72
C VAL A 1001 -9.15 12.24 -14.11
N ALA A 1002 -9.90 11.55 -13.23
CA ALA A 1002 -9.51 10.23 -12.75
C ALA A 1002 -9.51 9.18 -13.88
N ALA A 1003 -10.57 9.13 -14.70
CA ALA A 1003 -10.66 8.22 -15.84
C ALA A 1003 -9.49 8.42 -16.84
N LEU A 1004 -9.14 9.66 -17.17
CA LEU A 1004 -7.96 9.99 -17.99
C LEU A 1004 -6.67 9.35 -17.45
N ALA A 1005 -6.45 9.40 -16.13
CA ALA A 1005 -5.25 8.86 -15.46
C ALA A 1005 -5.27 7.33 -15.25
N GLU A 1006 -6.45 6.72 -15.23
CA GLU A 1006 -6.63 5.28 -15.20
C GLU A 1006 -6.42 4.66 -16.59
N ASP A 1007 -6.95 5.31 -17.62
CA ASP A 1007 -6.97 4.85 -19.01
C ASP A 1007 -5.66 5.13 -19.78
N ASN A 1008 -4.86 6.12 -19.34
CA ASN A 1008 -3.62 6.55 -20.00
C ASN A 1008 -2.52 6.77 -18.92
N PRO A 1009 -1.86 5.70 -18.44
CA PRO A 1009 -0.81 5.79 -17.40
C PRO A 1009 0.37 6.71 -17.75
N GLU A 1010 0.54 7.03 -19.02
CA GLU A 1010 1.57 7.91 -19.57
C GLU A 1010 1.31 9.39 -19.26
N VAL A 1011 0.10 9.76 -18.78
CA VAL A 1011 -0.25 11.13 -18.35
C VAL A 1011 0.43 11.41 -16.99
N ARG A 1012 1.67 11.89 -17.05
CA ARG A 1012 2.55 12.14 -15.89
C ARG A 1012 2.07 13.28 -15.01
N SER A 1013 1.51 14.33 -15.61
CA SER A 1013 0.80 15.36 -14.86
C SER A 1013 -0.24 16.10 -15.70
N LEU A 1014 -1.22 16.67 -15.00
CA LEU A 1014 -2.23 17.56 -15.53
C LEU A 1014 -2.42 18.71 -14.55
N THR A 1015 -2.58 19.93 -15.05
CA THR A 1015 -3.04 21.09 -14.26
C THR A 1015 -4.19 21.75 -14.99
N LEU A 1016 -5.38 21.70 -14.41
CA LEU A 1016 -6.54 22.50 -14.79
C LEU A 1016 -6.63 23.67 -13.80
N ASP A 1017 -6.08 24.83 -14.16
CA ASP A 1017 -6.03 26.00 -13.29
C ASP A 1017 -6.02 27.31 -14.10
N PRO A 1018 -7.01 28.23 -13.93
CA PRO A 1018 -8.19 28.09 -13.09
C PRO A 1018 -9.34 27.40 -13.81
N ILE A 1019 -10.10 26.61 -13.06
CA ILE A 1019 -11.49 26.22 -13.34
C ILE A 1019 -12.38 27.26 -12.65
N LEU A 1020 -13.29 27.92 -13.36
CA LEU A 1020 -14.29 28.78 -12.72
C LEU A 1020 -15.51 27.93 -12.34
N ALA A 1021 -15.78 27.81 -11.04
CA ALA A 1021 -16.96 27.12 -10.52
C ALA A 1021 -18.07 28.15 -10.21
N SER A 1022 -19.12 28.18 -11.04
CA SER A 1022 -20.29 29.05 -10.87
C SER A 1022 -21.55 28.21 -10.55
N PRO A 1023 -22.71 28.83 -10.28
CA PRO A 1023 -23.99 28.11 -10.19
C PRO A 1023 -24.41 27.43 -11.51
N ASP A 1024 -23.80 27.80 -12.64
CA ASP A 1024 -24.09 27.27 -13.98
C ASP A 1024 -23.23 26.05 -14.37
N GLY A 1025 -22.18 25.74 -13.59
CA GLY A 1025 -21.25 24.65 -13.89
C GLY A 1025 -19.80 24.93 -13.51
N ALA A 1026 -18.87 24.17 -14.10
CA ALA A 1026 -17.43 24.28 -13.89
C ALA A 1026 -16.68 24.42 -15.23
N PHE A 1027 -15.99 25.54 -15.43
CA PHE A 1027 -15.46 25.96 -16.74
C PHE A 1027 -13.92 26.05 -16.73
N VAL A 1028 -13.23 25.21 -17.50
CA VAL A 1028 -11.76 25.13 -17.53
C VAL A 1028 -11.17 26.27 -18.37
N ALA A 1029 -10.60 27.30 -17.73
CA ALA A 1029 -10.09 28.48 -18.43
C ALA A 1029 -8.63 28.34 -18.92
N ASN A 1030 -7.88 27.34 -18.44
CA ASN A 1030 -6.51 27.02 -18.83
C ASN A 1030 -6.16 25.59 -18.38
N ALA A 1031 -5.43 24.85 -19.21
CA ALA A 1031 -5.02 23.47 -18.96
C ALA A 1031 -3.55 23.25 -19.38
N ARG A 1032 -2.82 22.34 -18.72
CA ARG A 1032 -1.46 21.90 -19.07
C ARG A 1032 -1.30 20.42 -18.78
N LEU A 1033 -0.71 19.66 -19.70
CA LEU A 1033 -0.56 18.21 -19.58
C LEU A 1033 0.84 17.77 -20.02
N VAL A 1034 1.48 16.89 -19.25
CA VAL A 1034 2.78 16.28 -19.55
C VAL A 1034 2.59 14.78 -19.74
N VAL A 1035 3.06 14.25 -20.87
CA VAL A 1035 3.09 12.81 -21.17
C VAL A 1035 4.51 12.25 -21.08
N GLY A 1036 4.66 10.94 -20.89
CA GLY A 1036 5.95 10.24 -20.85
C GLY A 1036 5.83 8.86 -20.20
N ALA A 1037 6.91 8.09 -20.13
CA ALA A 1037 6.84 6.74 -19.57
C ALA A 1037 6.35 6.73 -18.09
N PRO A 1038 5.40 5.85 -17.72
CA PRO A 1038 4.83 5.80 -16.36
C PRO A 1038 5.89 5.42 -15.31
N PRO A 1039 5.91 6.06 -14.11
CA PRO A 1039 6.97 5.88 -13.12
C PRO A 1039 6.77 4.60 -12.28
N THR A 1040 5.55 4.08 -12.29
CA THR A 1040 5.13 2.84 -11.65
C THR A 1040 4.19 2.14 -12.63
N ARG A 1041 4.40 0.83 -12.86
CA ARG A 1041 3.58 0.08 -13.82
C ARG A 1041 2.11 0.03 -13.36
N PRO A 1042 1.14 0.10 -14.30
CA PRO A 1042 -0.28 0.03 -13.96
C PRO A 1042 -0.65 -1.35 -13.38
N ASP A 1043 -1.60 -1.34 -12.44
CA ASP A 1043 -2.11 -2.53 -11.72
C ASP A 1043 -3.39 -3.10 -12.40
N THR A 1044 -3.48 -2.90 -13.72
CA THR A 1044 -4.62 -3.27 -14.59
C THR A 1044 -4.26 -4.31 -15.65
N GLY A 1045 -2.96 -4.55 -15.89
CA GLY A 1045 -2.47 -5.56 -16.84
C GLY A 1045 -2.53 -7.01 -16.31
N PRO A 1046 -2.08 -7.99 -17.13
CA PRO A 1046 -2.11 -9.40 -16.75
C PRO A 1046 -1.14 -9.71 -15.61
N ARG A 1047 -1.52 -10.66 -14.74
CA ARG A 1047 -0.81 -10.93 -13.48
C ARG A 1047 0.68 -11.16 -13.71
N ARG A 1048 1.53 -10.56 -12.87
CA ARG A 1048 2.98 -10.76 -12.87
C ARG A 1048 3.61 -10.32 -11.56
N LEU A 1049 4.71 -10.96 -11.19
CA LEU A 1049 5.61 -10.48 -10.14
C LEU A 1049 6.43 -9.29 -10.66
N ARG A 1050 7.14 -8.61 -9.75
CA ARG A 1050 8.03 -7.49 -10.10
C ARG A 1050 9.13 -7.96 -11.05
N HIS A 1051 9.23 -7.34 -12.23
CA HIS A 1051 10.20 -7.68 -13.26
C HIS A 1051 11.65 -7.62 -12.75
N ILE A 1052 12.51 -8.51 -13.26
CA ILE A 1052 13.89 -8.73 -12.80
C ILE A 1052 14.89 -8.17 -13.82
N THR A 1053 14.65 -6.95 -14.28
CA THR A 1053 15.62 -6.17 -15.04
C THR A 1053 16.09 -4.97 -14.23
N PRO A 1054 17.34 -4.52 -14.42
CA PRO A 1054 17.69 -3.14 -14.13
C PRO A 1054 16.97 -2.26 -15.15
N VAL A 1055 15.72 -1.89 -14.84
CA VAL A 1055 15.05 -0.76 -15.52
C VAL A 1055 15.76 0.50 -15.02
N ASP A 1056 16.73 0.90 -15.83
CA ASP A 1056 17.59 2.10 -15.79
C ASP A 1056 18.41 2.31 -14.51
N SER A 1057 19.73 2.36 -14.72
CA SER A 1057 20.77 2.59 -13.70
C SER A 1057 21.07 4.09 -13.51
#